data_AF-A0A098G936-F1
#
_entry.id   AF-A0A098G936-F1
#
_cell.length_a   1.000
_cell.length_b   1.000
_cell.length_c   1.000
_cell.angle_alpha   90.00
_cell.angle_beta   90.00
_cell.angle_gamma   90.00
#
_symmetry.space_group_name_H-M   'P 1'
#
loop_
_entity.id
_entity.type
_entity.pdbx_description
1 polymer ?
#
loop_
_entity_poly.entity_id
_entity_poly.type
_entity_poly.pdbx_seq_one_letter_code
_entity_poly.pdbx_strand_id
1 'polypeptide(L)'
;MTPLFPLDGEPLVIIQGSVADCYLLASLDCIFNAGPEGLKLLKSKFMQTSDRVIVKIAHNDQSHYVIPQNMGEQYTYVYDEEADEDIFIFDNKVLEKMDKSADRVRTNSLAIKILEHISSFYYPRDWRYINSSSSLQAHSLGRPLLQSSTLFVGKLLGIHARDYDDLDKIIQLKKRNPEEAIYLSMNYGMPDSPEESQPRHAFRLENIIPKLDGNHEFILVNPWDTTKREKHYLGDLRNSECRFCTFDANPKKFVLAPILLEKPIDQGQYIFANPDLFDLILRMHVTGVLLDPNSIPFCMLLHQQIPYLTSLYRLLGAEEQLKLIRCIIDAREDKEQFIKRLITNVPRMDLLSLFLHKEKLPSTIGRIMVDLAVKAESDPRSPTRVLFYDREFFKTVISAAVRRVAKVHNCGDKDAQFLIEEQLINYYFDIQDVRCITKNAGFQDLFSASIFTKASLEQWFSPRFLLAVATAKFINSERIPLRMREYLRDATISLVNEAFLNTVLARCHSIQPRELFVLLFELSSVNPLLVKAMVPLIVTQFSRRFGHSIGLFAEDMVLEIPSTFRTWFLTTHNPELLNISPELIVQKKADRVIQACVEQITNFPVVVESVANRVVLASVHTTLKKQLECIVTKNTELPNALINLGYSTQPPAIVEALTNKKAEIQRAIDNASSKIISKENATTYLRHIKFQLHVDVIYGMVKQFETEVKKKPMQHGLALLKGLVDAQRNFLNSGLSHKENVVEFQRNCQLVIQKIPTSLSRHPKWGKCIKSMSDTFVSSHMHATVTMGGEHHGLFAKKITLQKMERNPILTPLIRPCVTPV
;
A
#
# COMPACT_ATOMS: atom_id res chain seq x y z
N MET A 1 22.73 -37.59 5.54
CA MET A 1 23.28 -37.45 6.90
C MET A 1 22.39 -36.47 7.64
N THR A 2 22.12 -36.70 8.93
CA THR A 2 21.43 -35.76 9.83
C THR A 2 22.12 -34.39 9.78
N PRO A 3 21.38 -33.27 9.72
CA PRO A 3 21.99 -31.93 9.73
C PRO A 3 22.73 -31.68 11.04
N LEU A 4 23.69 -30.73 11.02
CA LEU A 4 24.50 -30.43 12.21
C LEU A 4 23.64 -29.97 13.40
N PHE A 5 22.66 -29.11 13.12
CA PHE A 5 21.64 -28.65 14.07
C PHE A 5 20.25 -28.87 13.46
N PRO A 6 19.18 -28.90 14.28
CA PRO A 6 17.82 -28.93 13.78
C PRO A 6 17.56 -27.75 12.83
N LEU A 7 16.61 -27.91 11.90
CA LEU A 7 16.19 -26.81 11.03
C LEU A 7 15.60 -25.67 11.87
N ASP A 8 15.70 -24.44 11.37
CA ASP A 8 15.24 -23.28 12.13
C ASP A 8 13.73 -23.41 12.46
N GLY A 9 13.40 -23.32 13.75
CA GLY A 9 12.04 -23.49 14.26
C GLY A 9 11.67 -24.93 14.64
N GLU A 10 12.50 -25.94 14.35
CA GLU A 10 12.27 -27.31 14.79
C GLU A 10 12.82 -27.55 16.21
N PRO A 11 12.08 -28.26 17.09
CA PRO A 11 12.58 -28.64 18.40
C PRO A 11 13.69 -29.69 18.30
N LEU A 12 14.58 -29.72 19.29
CA LEU A 12 15.55 -30.78 19.44
C LEU A 12 14.86 -32.08 19.87
N VAL A 13 15.04 -33.15 19.09
CA VAL A 13 14.53 -34.48 19.40
C VAL A 13 15.71 -35.37 19.76
N ILE A 14 15.63 -36.03 20.92
CA ILE A 14 16.63 -36.95 21.44
C ILE A 14 15.93 -38.24 21.86
N ILE A 15 16.45 -39.36 21.40
CA ILE A 15 16.12 -40.70 21.89
C ILE A 15 17.45 -41.35 22.29
N GLN A 16 17.64 -41.57 23.58
CA GLN A 16 18.88 -42.13 24.12
C GLN A 16 19.19 -43.51 23.52
N GLY A 17 20.48 -43.78 23.33
CA GLY A 17 21.00 -45.09 22.95
C GLY A 17 21.04 -46.07 24.13
N SER A 18 21.95 -47.04 24.07
CA SER A 18 22.11 -48.07 25.10
C SER A 18 23.11 -47.72 26.21
N VAL A 19 23.63 -46.48 26.23
CA VAL A 19 24.67 -46.02 27.17
C VAL A 19 24.13 -45.07 28.22
N ALA A 20 24.81 -44.92 29.36
CA ALA A 20 24.33 -44.19 30.54
C ALA A 20 24.64 -42.68 30.52
N ASP A 21 24.40 -41.99 29.41
CA ASP A 21 24.72 -40.58 29.17
C ASP A 21 23.53 -39.61 29.40
N CYS A 22 22.49 -40.04 30.12
CA CYS A 22 21.25 -39.28 30.30
C CYS A 22 21.50 -37.88 30.89
N TYR A 23 22.53 -37.73 31.73
CA TYR A 23 22.93 -36.45 32.30
C TYR A 23 23.39 -35.45 31.23
N LEU A 24 24.13 -35.91 30.22
CA LEU A 24 24.65 -35.09 29.14
C LEU A 24 23.50 -34.69 28.23
N LEU A 25 22.68 -35.65 27.82
CA LEU A 25 21.54 -35.43 26.94
C LEU A 25 20.52 -34.47 27.54
N ALA A 26 20.16 -34.63 28.82
CA ALA A 26 19.26 -33.70 29.50
C ALA A 26 19.88 -32.30 29.65
N SER A 27 21.21 -32.20 29.86
CA SER A 27 21.89 -30.90 29.91
C SER A 27 21.88 -30.21 28.55
N LEU A 28 22.16 -30.93 27.47
CA LEU A 28 22.11 -30.42 26.10
C LEU A 28 20.69 -30.01 25.70
N ASP A 29 19.67 -30.78 26.09
CA ASP A 29 18.27 -30.40 25.91
C ASP A 29 17.95 -29.09 26.67
N CYS A 30 18.40 -28.95 27.92
CA CYS A 30 18.23 -27.70 28.67
C CYS A 30 18.94 -26.52 28.02
N ILE A 31 20.19 -26.67 27.57
CA ILE A 31 20.97 -25.60 26.92
C ILE A 31 20.33 -25.18 25.59
N PHE A 32 19.82 -26.13 24.82
CA PHE A 32 19.10 -25.85 23.57
C PHE A 32 17.82 -25.05 23.85
N ASN A 33 17.13 -25.35 24.95
CA ASN A 33 15.89 -24.70 25.37
C ASN A 33 16.10 -23.49 26.31
N ALA A 34 17.34 -23.13 26.67
CA ALA A 34 17.63 -21.99 27.55
C ALA A 34 17.46 -20.62 26.87
N GLY A 35 17.11 -20.62 25.58
CA GLY A 35 16.86 -19.45 24.74
C GLY A 35 17.84 -19.32 23.56
N PRO A 36 17.70 -18.27 22.73
CA PRO A 36 18.50 -18.08 21.51
C PRO A 36 20.01 -18.01 21.76
N GLU A 37 20.43 -17.49 22.92
CA GLU A 37 21.85 -17.36 23.29
C GLU A 37 22.51 -18.72 23.49
N GLY A 38 21.83 -19.69 24.12
CA GLY A 38 22.33 -21.04 24.34
C GLY A 38 22.57 -21.79 23.03
N LEU A 39 21.58 -21.74 22.12
CA LEU A 39 21.71 -22.31 20.78
C LEU A 39 22.83 -21.64 19.97
N LYS A 40 22.93 -20.30 20.04
CA LYS A 40 23.99 -19.55 19.33
C LYS A 40 25.38 -19.93 19.84
N LEU A 41 25.56 -20.05 21.15
CA LEU A 41 26.81 -20.48 21.75
C LEU A 41 27.16 -21.91 21.32
N LEU A 42 26.20 -22.83 21.38
CA LEU A 42 26.41 -24.21 20.92
C LEU A 42 26.80 -24.25 19.44
N LYS A 43 26.09 -23.52 18.57
CA LYS A 43 26.42 -23.38 17.14
C LYS A 43 27.83 -22.84 16.92
N SER A 44 28.29 -21.89 17.74
CA SER A 44 29.63 -21.29 17.61
C SER A 44 30.78 -22.27 17.85
N LYS A 45 30.52 -23.41 18.53
CA LYS A 45 31.52 -24.45 18.78
C LYS A 45 31.78 -25.34 17.57
N PHE A 46 30.96 -25.25 16.51
CA PHE A 46 31.08 -26.12 15.35
C PHE A 46 31.30 -25.33 14.06
N MET A 47 32.12 -25.87 13.18
CA MET A 47 32.31 -25.40 11.82
C MET A 47 32.17 -26.58 10.85
N GLN A 48 31.28 -26.45 9.86
CA GLN A 48 31.07 -27.48 8.84
C GLN A 48 31.64 -27.01 7.49
N THR A 49 32.49 -27.83 6.88
CA THR A 49 32.97 -27.65 5.50
C THR A 49 32.34 -28.71 4.58
N SER A 50 32.75 -28.75 3.32
CA SER A 50 32.30 -29.79 2.38
C SER A 50 32.77 -31.20 2.76
N ASP A 51 33.88 -31.34 3.49
CA ASP A 51 34.57 -32.62 3.74
C ASP A 51 34.64 -33.03 5.22
N ARG A 52 34.48 -32.08 6.15
CA ARG A 52 34.67 -32.32 7.59
C ARG A 52 33.79 -31.43 8.47
N VAL A 53 33.70 -31.81 9.74
CA VAL A 53 33.19 -30.97 10.84
C VAL A 53 34.33 -30.74 11.84
N ILE A 54 34.52 -29.49 12.23
CA ILE A 54 35.48 -29.07 13.24
C ILE A 54 34.71 -28.65 14.48
N VAL A 55 35.09 -29.17 15.65
CA VAL A 55 34.56 -28.78 16.95
C VAL A 55 35.66 -28.11 17.75
N LYS A 56 35.37 -26.92 18.28
CA LYS A 56 36.27 -26.11 19.08
C LYS A 56 35.73 -26.02 20.50
N ILE A 57 36.48 -26.53 21.46
CA ILE A 57 36.18 -26.43 22.89
C ILE A 57 37.23 -25.53 23.53
N ALA A 58 36.82 -24.60 24.41
CA ALA A 58 37.78 -23.74 25.09
C ALA A 58 38.63 -24.60 26.04
N HIS A 59 39.95 -24.47 25.95
CA HIS A 59 40.85 -25.22 26.80
C HIS A 59 40.65 -24.80 28.27
N ASN A 60 40.54 -25.77 29.18
CA ASN A 60 40.24 -25.53 30.58
C ASN A 60 40.81 -26.64 31.49
N ASP A 61 40.48 -26.61 32.78
CA ASP A 61 40.93 -27.60 33.77
C ASP A 61 40.36 -29.02 33.56
N GLN A 62 39.53 -29.26 32.56
CA GLN A 62 39.13 -30.61 32.15
C GLN A 62 40.00 -31.13 31.00
N SER A 63 40.65 -30.23 30.26
CA SER A 63 41.42 -30.54 29.06
C SER A 63 42.67 -31.38 29.35
N HIS A 64 43.20 -31.35 30.59
CA HIS A 64 44.33 -32.21 30.98
C HIS A 64 43.97 -33.70 31.02
N TYR A 65 42.68 -34.05 30.96
CA TYR A 65 42.23 -35.44 30.83
C TYR A 65 42.12 -35.90 29.38
N VAL A 66 42.26 -34.98 28.41
CA VAL A 66 42.20 -35.31 26.99
C VAL A 66 43.49 -36.02 26.60
N ILE A 67 43.39 -37.35 26.43
CA ILE A 67 44.49 -38.22 26.01
C ILE A 67 44.27 -38.56 24.53
N PRO A 68 45.06 -38.00 23.59
CA PRO A 68 44.85 -38.21 22.14
C PRO A 68 44.88 -39.68 21.72
N GLN A 69 45.62 -40.53 22.44
CA GLN A 69 45.69 -41.97 22.19
C GLN A 69 44.33 -42.68 22.36
N ASN A 70 43.41 -42.12 23.15
CA ASN A 70 42.06 -42.66 23.35
C ASN A 70 41.11 -42.35 22.19
N MET A 71 41.52 -41.52 21.22
CA MET A 71 40.71 -41.17 20.06
C MET A 71 40.87 -42.16 18.89
N GLY A 72 41.92 -42.99 18.93
CA GLY A 72 42.26 -43.92 17.86
C GLY A 72 42.49 -43.21 16.50
N GLU A 73 42.31 -43.93 15.40
CA GLU A 73 42.42 -43.36 14.04
C GLU A 73 41.14 -42.63 13.57
N GLN A 74 40.12 -42.47 14.45
CA GLN A 74 38.80 -41.99 14.05
C GLN A 74 38.66 -40.46 14.09
N TYR A 75 39.47 -39.79 14.90
CA TYR A 75 39.33 -38.36 15.15
C TYR A 75 40.72 -37.74 15.21
N THR A 76 40.87 -36.54 14.64
CA THR A 76 42.09 -35.75 14.81
C THR A 76 41.86 -34.75 15.94
N TYR A 77 42.77 -34.72 16.90
CA TYR A 77 42.80 -33.72 17.96
C TYR A 77 44.05 -32.86 17.86
N VAL A 78 43.87 -31.56 18.04
CA VAL A 78 44.93 -30.57 18.12
C VAL A 78 44.60 -29.62 19.25
N TYR A 79 45.54 -29.39 20.16
CA TYR A 79 45.48 -28.23 21.05
C TYR A 79 46.04 -27.03 20.29
N ASP A 80 45.21 -26.02 20.10
CA ASP A 80 45.58 -24.74 19.51
C ASP A 80 46.01 -23.78 20.62
N GLU A 81 47.32 -23.65 20.82
CA GLU A 81 47.91 -22.78 21.84
C GLU A 81 47.61 -21.29 21.61
N GLU A 82 47.39 -20.86 20.36
CA GLU A 82 47.14 -19.44 20.05
C GLU A 82 45.71 -19.05 20.40
N ALA A 83 44.75 -19.91 20.09
CA ALA A 83 43.35 -19.71 20.43
C ALA A 83 42.99 -20.18 21.86
N ASP A 84 43.87 -20.93 22.50
CA ASP A 84 43.64 -21.68 23.74
C ASP A 84 42.40 -22.59 23.63
N GLU A 85 42.37 -23.41 22.57
CA GLU A 85 41.25 -24.26 22.20
C GLU A 85 41.66 -25.73 21.95
N ASP A 86 40.83 -26.65 22.43
CA ASP A 86 40.84 -28.06 22.06
C ASP A 86 40.04 -28.25 20.75
N ILE A 87 40.73 -28.62 19.67
CA ILE A 87 40.15 -28.76 18.33
C ILE A 87 40.00 -30.23 17.97
N PHE A 88 38.77 -30.65 17.68
CA PHE A 88 38.44 -31.98 17.18
C PHE A 88 37.99 -31.91 15.73
N ILE A 89 38.55 -32.75 14.86
CA ILE A 89 38.24 -32.78 13.43
C ILE A 89 37.65 -34.14 13.07
N PHE A 90 36.47 -34.11 12.45
CA PHE A 90 35.69 -35.27 12.03
C PHE A 90 35.50 -35.27 10.51
N ASP A 91 36.08 -36.23 9.82
CA ASP A 91 35.82 -36.41 8.38
C ASP A 91 34.41 -36.97 8.14
N ASN A 92 33.80 -36.63 7.00
CA ASN A 92 32.45 -37.07 6.65
C ASN A 92 32.25 -38.60 6.71
N LYS A 93 33.28 -39.40 6.40
CA LYS A 93 33.20 -40.87 6.51
C LYS A 93 32.93 -41.33 7.95
N VAL A 94 33.57 -40.69 8.92
CA VAL A 94 33.40 -40.99 10.35
C VAL A 94 32.03 -40.51 10.82
N LEU A 95 31.61 -39.33 10.37
CA LEU A 95 30.28 -38.78 10.67
C LEU A 95 29.14 -39.64 10.10
N GLU A 96 29.27 -40.17 8.87
CA GLU A 96 28.28 -41.08 8.29
C GLU A 96 28.16 -42.39 9.08
N LYS A 97 29.29 -42.93 9.54
CA LYS A 97 29.31 -44.12 10.40
C LYS A 97 28.66 -43.84 11.75
N MET A 98 28.93 -42.66 12.31
CA MET A 98 28.30 -42.17 13.54
C MET A 98 26.79 -41.99 13.36
N ASP A 99 26.35 -41.43 12.24
CA ASP A 99 24.95 -41.12 11.99
C ASP A 99 24.07 -42.38 11.85
N LYS A 100 24.62 -43.45 11.26
CA LYS A 100 23.91 -44.73 10.99
C LYS A 100 23.91 -45.74 12.15
N SER A 101 24.64 -45.48 13.23
CA SER A 101 24.82 -46.45 14.32
C SER A 101 23.59 -46.55 15.24
N ALA A 102 23.11 -47.77 15.46
CA ALA A 102 21.87 -48.03 16.21
C ALA A 102 22.02 -47.94 17.75
N ASP A 103 23.24 -48.13 18.27
CA ASP A 103 23.54 -48.09 19.71
C ASP A 103 23.67 -46.66 20.28
N ARG A 104 23.59 -45.65 19.41
CA ARG A 104 23.83 -44.23 19.71
C ARG A 104 22.55 -43.47 19.95
N VAL A 105 22.69 -42.26 20.47
CA VAL A 105 21.60 -41.29 20.48
C VAL A 105 21.00 -41.12 19.08
N ARG A 106 19.69 -41.31 18.97
CA ARG A 106 18.91 -41.01 17.77
C ARG A 106 18.34 -39.60 17.93
N THR A 107 18.71 -38.71 17.02
CA THR A 107 18.42 -37.28 17.14
C THR A 107 18.41 -36.62 15.77
N ASN A 108 17.72 -35.49 15.65
CA ASN A 108 17.74 -34.60 14.48
C ASN A 108 18.95 -33.63 14.46
N SER A 109 19.95 -33.83 15.33
CA SER A 109 21.17 -33.00 15.37
C SER A 109 22.44 -33.85 15.44
N LEU A 110 23.29 -33.73 14.42
CA LEU A 110 24.61 -34.38 14.42
C LEU A 110 25.53 -33.81 15.51
N ALA A 111 25.36 -32.54 15.92
CA ALA A 111 26.12 -31.94 17.01
C ALA A 111 25.95 -32.70 18.34
N ILE A 112 24.73 -33.18 18.65
CA ILE A 112 24.49 -33.99 19.85
C ILE A 112 25.26 -35.31 19.79
N LYS A 113 25.22 -35.99 18.63
CA LYS A 113 26.01 -37.23 18.42
C LYS A 113 27.50 -36.99 18.59
N ILE A 114 28.02 -35.87 18.09
CA ILE A 114 29.44 -35.52 18.24
C ILE A 114 29.79 -35.25 19.72
N LEU A 115 28.95 -34.52 20.46
CA LEU A 115 29.20 -34.20 21.88
C LEU A 115 29.08 -35.42 22.79
N GLU A 116 28.18 -36.37 22.48
CA GLU A 116 28.11 -37.68 23.13
C GLU A 116 29.48 -38.38 23.09
N HIS A 117 30.21 -38.27 21.98
CA HIS A 117 31.58 -38.80 21.89
C HIS A 117 32.62 -37.93 22.60
N ILE A 118 32.66 -36.63 22.28
CA ILE A 118 33.73 -35.75 22.74
C ILE A 118 33.79 -35.67 24.26
N SER A 119 32.62 -35.61 24.92
CA SER A 119 32.53 -35.49 26.38
C SER A 119 33.32 -36.57 27.13
N SER A 120 33.35 -37.81 26.62
CA SER A 120 34.08 -38.92 27.25
C SER A 120 35.60 -38.71 27.33
N PHE A 121 36.17 -37.90 26.42
CA PHE A 121 37.62 -37.61 26.43
C PHE A 121 38.02 -36.65 27.55
N TYR A 122 37.06 -35.98 28.19
CA TYR A 122 37.31 -35.09 29.32
C TYR A 122 37.12 -35.81 30.66
N TYR A 123 37.00 -37.14 30.65
CA TYR A 123 36.83 -37.90 31.87
C TYR A 123 38.17 -38.12 32.59
N PRO A 124 38.22 -37.91 33.91
CA PRO A 124 39.38 -38.17 34.77
C PRO A 124 39.85 -39.63 34.81
N ARG A 125 39.08 -40.57 34.26
CA ARG A 125 39.34 -42.00 34.37
C ARG A 125 39.96 -42.54 33.09
N ASP A 126 41.03 -43.31 33.23
CA ASP A 126 41.67 -44.00 32.13
C ASP A 126 40.74 -45.08 31.54
N TRP A 127 40.09 -44.75 30.42
CA TRP A 127 39.48 -45.71 29.51
C TRP A 127 40.27 -45.68 28.20
N ARG A 128 40.42 -46.82 27.53
CA ARG A 128 41.23 -46.94 26.31
C ARG A 128 40.36 -47.16 25.08
N TYR A 129 40.83 -46.67 23.94
CA TYR A 129 40.24 -47.00 22.65
C TYR A 129 40.48 -48.48 22.32
N ILE A 130 39.40 -49.26 22.25
CA ILE A 130 39.42 -50.66 21.82
C ILE A 130 38.66 -50.79 20.49
N ASN A 131 37.59 -50.01 20.30
CA ASN A 131 36.76 -50.02 19.10
C ASN A 131 35.99 -48.68 18.93
N SER A 132 35.19 -48.57 17.87
CA SER A 132 34.41 -47.37 17.55
C SER A 132 33.31 -46.98 18.55
N SER A 133 32.99 -47.83 19.54
CA SER A 133 32.02 -47.55 20.61
C SER A 133 32.68 -47.33 21.97
N SER A 134 34.03 -47.36 22.09
CA SER A 134 34.72 -47.20 23.37
C SER A 134 34.41 -45.86 24.05
N SER A 135 34.33 -44.75 23.33
CA SER A 135 33.91 -43.44 23.88
C SER A 135 32.48 -43.43 24.39
N LEU A 136 31.58 -44.19 23.77
CA LEU A 136 30.20 -44.33 24.21
C LEU A 136 30.11 -45.18 25.48
N GLN A 137 30.85 -46.30 25.52
CA GLN A 137 30.91 -47.18 26.68
C GLN A 137 31.52 -46.50 27.91
N ALA A 138 32.37 -45.48 27.71
CA ALA A 138 32.96 -44.69 28.79
C ALA A 138 31.90 -44.01 29.68
N HIS A 139 30.73 -43.65 29.12
CA HIS A 139 29.61 -43.08 29.88
C HIS A 139 29.04 -44.04 30.92
N SER A 140 29.16 -45.35 30.67
CA SER A 140 28.65 -46.40 31.56
C SER A 140 29.66 -46.85 32.63
N LEU A 141 30.84 -46.23 32.70
CA LEU A 141 31.82 -46.52 33.75
C LEU A 141 31.36 -45.91 35.09
N GLY A 142 31.49 -46.67 36.18
CA GLY A 142 31.07 -46.19 37.51
C GLY A 142 31.82 -44.92 37.95
N ARG A 143 31.09 -43.85 38.28
CA ARG A 143 31.59 -42.50 38.67
C ARG A 143 32.61 -41.90 37.68
N PRO A 144 32.18 -41.51 36.47
CA PRO A 144 33.10 -40.97 35.46
C PRO A 144 33.52 -39.52 35.72
N LEU A 145 32.96 -38.83 36.72
CA LEU A 145 33.13 -37.38 36.94
C LEU A 145 33.67 -37.07 38.34
N LEU A 146 34.53 -36.05 38.47
CA LEU A 146 35.02 -35.52 39.76
C LEU A 146 34.09 -34.47 40.39
N GLN A 147 33.21 -33.86 39.59
CA GLN A 147 32.30 -32.79 39.98
C GLN A 147 30.86 -33.12 39.58
N SER A 148 29.90 -32.21 39.85
CA SER A 148 28.51 -32.42 39.40
C SER A 148 28.44 -32.55 37.86
N SER A 149 27.53 -33.41 37.38
CA SER A 149 27.27 -33.59 35.94
C SER A 149 26.98 -32.27 35.22
N THR A 150 26.28 -31.37 35.89
CA THR A 150 25.91 -30.03 35.40
C THR A 150 27.12 -29.11 35.31
N LEU A 151 28.00 -29.09 36.33
CA LEU A 151 29.25 -28.33 36.27
C LEU A 151 30.21 -28.90 35.21
N PHE A 152 30.24 -30.23 35.02
CA PHE A 152 31.00 -30.88 33.95
C PHE A 152 30.58 -30.40 32.58
N VAL A 153 29.28 -30.45 32.26
CA VAL A 153 28.78 -29.98 30.97
C VAL A 153 28.96 -28.47 30.82
N GLY A 154 28.75 -27.71 31.90
CA GLY A 154 28.99 -26.26 31.93
C GLY A 154 30.41 -25.89 31.53
N LYS A 155 31.43 -26.49 32.16
CA LYS A 155 32.84 -26.27 31.81
C LYS A 155 33.14 -26.71 30.38
N LEU A 156 32.72 -27.91 29.99
CA LEU A 156 32.94 -28.47 28.65
C LEU A 156 32.44 -27.53 27.54
N LEU A 157 31.30 -26.85 27.75
CA LEU A 157 30.70 -25.98 26.73
C LEU A 157 31.00 -24.48 26.93
N GLY A 158 31.66 -24.12 28.03
CA GLY A 158 31.88 -22.72 28.42
C GLY A 158 30.59 -22.00 28.81
N ILE A 159 29.69 -22.70 29.52
CA ILE A 159 28.37 -22.22 29.99
C ILE A 159 28.35 -22.20 31.51
N HIS A 160 27.74 -21.16 32.08
CA HIS A 160 27.57 -21.10 33.53
C HIS A 160 26.44 -22.02 33.99
N ALA A 161 26.75 -22.91 34.93
CA ALA A 161 25.79 -23.80 35.58
C ALA A 161 25.53 -23.32 37.01
N ARG A 162 24.27 -23.33 37.44
CA ARG A 162 23.88 -23.03 38.82
C ARG A 162 23.02 -24.14 39.36
N ASP A 163 23.58 -24.91 40.29
CA ASP A 163 22.85 -25.95 40.99
C ASP A 163 21.94 -25.35 42.08
N TYR A 164 20.76 -25.94 42.26
CA TYR A 164 19.81 -25.64 43.33
C TYR A 164 19.37 -26.95 43.99
N ASP A 165 19.35 -26.96 45.33
CA ASP A 165 18.95 -28.13 46.12
C ASP A 165 17.56 -27.95 46.78
N ASP A 166 16.91 -26.81 46.53
CA ASP A 166 15.65 -26.41 47.17
C ASP A 166 14.49 -26.42 46.16
N LEU A 167 13.58 -27.39 46.34
CA LEU A 167 12.37 -27.55 45.53
C LEU A 167 11.48 -26.30 45.55
N ASP A 168 11.38 -25.60 46.68
CA ASP A 168 10.53 -24.41 46.77
C ASP A 168 11.12 -23.27 45.94
N LYS A 169 12.45 -23.12 45.92
CA LYS A 169 13.11 -22.17 45.00
C LYS A 169 12.84 -22.47 43.54
N ILE A 170 12.76 -23.75 43.16
CA ILE A 170 12.45 -24.16 41.79
C ILE A 170 10.99 -23.87 41.42
N ILE A 171 10.05 -24.11 42.35
CA ILE A 171 8.65 -23.70 42.18
C ILE A 171 8.58 -22.18 42.00
N GLN A 172 9.30 -21.42 42.82
CA GLN A 172 9.35 -19.95 42.75
C GLN A 172 10.00 -19.42 41.46
N LEU A 173 11.03 -20.10 40.97
CA LEU A 173 11.70 -19.82 39.69
C LEU A 173 10.74 -20.05 38.52
N LYS A 174 10.11 -21.22 38.43
CA LYS A 174 9.13 -21.51 37.37
C LYS A 174 7.90 -20.62 37.42
N LYS A 175 7.46 -20.20 38.61
CA LYS A 175 6.40 -19.20 38.74
C LYS A 175 6.79 -17.85 38.14
N ARG A 176 8.05 -17.41 38.27
CA ARG A 176 8.53 -16.13 37.74
C ARG A 176 8.93 -16.20 36.26
N ASN A 177 9.57 -17.28 35.84
CA ASN A 177 9.98 -17.54 34.46
C ASN A 177 9.50 -18.94 34.03
N PRO A 178 8.26 -19.08 33.52
CA PRO A 178 7.71 -20.37 33.11
C PRO A 178 8.56 -21.09 32.05
N GLU A 179 9.17 -20.31 31.15
CA GLU A 179 9.97 -20.79 30.02
C GLU A 179 11.41 -21.19 30.40
N GLU A 180 11.84 -20.97 31.66
CA GLU A 180 13.21 -21.32 32.09
C GLU A 180 13.46 -22.83 31.95
N ALA A 181 14.47 -23.22 31.18
CA ALA A 181 14.86 -24.62 31.05
C ALA A 181 15.65 -25.08 32.28
N ILE A 182 15.05 -25.96 33.09
CA ILE A 182 15.63 -26.43 34.34
C ILE A 182 16.00 -27.90 34.20
N TYR A 183 17.28 -28.21 34.38
CA TYR A 183 17.76 -29.59 34.54
C TYR A 183 17.35 -30.11 35.92
N LEU A 184 16.94 -31.37 35.98
CA LEU A 184 16.65 -32.10 37.22
C LEU A 184 17.41 -33.43 37.19
N SER A 185 18.08 -33.79 38.28
CA SER A 185 18.57 -35.14 38.52
C SER A 185 17.99 -35.67 39.82
N MET A 186 17.56 -36.92 39.83
CA MET A 186 16.98 -37.57 41.02
C MET A 186 17.30 -39.06 41.04
N ASN A 187 17.16 -39.69 42.21
CA ASN A 187 17.15 -41.14 42.34
C ASN A 187 15.87 -41.67 41.67
N TYR A 188 16.03 -42.61 40.72
CA TYR A 188 14.95 -43.02 39.81
C TYR A 188 14.82 -44.54 39.75
N GLY A 189 13.61 -45.06 39.95
CA GLY A 189 13.29 -46.49 39.99
C GLY A 189 12.61 -46.93 41.29
N MET A 190 12.20 -48.20 41.36
CA MET A 190 11.66 -48.81 42.59
C MET A 190 12.80 -49.09 43.58
N PRO A 191 12.62 -48.87 44.89
CA PRO A 191 13.57 -49.28 45.93
C PRO A 191 13.56 -50.81 46.11
N ASP A 192 14.10 -51.53 45.14
CA ASP A 192 14.22 -52.99 45.21
C ASP A 192 15.53 -53.35 45.92
N SER A 193 15.57 -53.17 47.25
CA SER A 193 16.63 -53.52 48.22
C SER A 193 17.20 -52.31 48.98
N PRO A 194 17.25 -52.32 50.33
CA PRO A 194 17.86 -51.28 51.14
C PRO A 194 19.40 -51.22 51.04
N GLU A 195 20.05 -52.14 50.32
CA GLU A 195 21.51 -52.22 50.20
C GLU A 195 22.05 -51.69 48.85
N GLU A 196 21.20 -51.40 47.85
CA GLU A 196 21.62 -50.83 46.56
C GLU A 196 21.16 -49.38 46.40
N SER A 197 22.10 -48.46 46.20
CA SER A 197 21.79 -47.07 45.88
C SER A 197 21.00 -47.00 44.57
N GLN A 198 19.80 -46.41 44.59
CA GLN A 198 19.01 -46.19 43.39
C GLN A 198 19.83 -45.46 42.31
N PRO A 199 19.75 -45.88 41.03
CA PRO A 199 20.46 -45.19 39.97
C PRO A 199 19.92 -43.76 39.82
N ARG A 200 20.82 -42.79 39.64
CA ARG A 200 20.42 -41.41 39.33
C ARG A 200 20.01 -41.29 37.86
N HIS A 201 18.87 -40.66 37.60
CA HIS A 201 18.42 -40.29 36.27
C HIS A 201 18.28 -38.77 36.15
N ALA A 202 18.30 -38.26 34.92
CA ALA A 202 18.24 -36.84 34.62
C ALA A 202 17.04 -36.51 33.71
N PHE A 203 16.48 -35.32 33.87
CA PHE A 203 15.32 -34.81 33.17
C PHE A 203 15.48 -33.33 32.87
N ARG A 204 14.68 -32.81 31.93
CA ARG A 204 14.34 -31.39 31.87
C ARG A 204 12.97 -31.17 32.49
N LEU A 205 12.86 -30.23 33.41
CA LEU A 205 11.58 -29.78 33.97
C LEU A 205 10.89 -28.84 32.97
N GLU A 206 9.82 -29.33 32.36
CA GLU A 206 9.02 -28.56 31.40
C GLU A 206 8.10 -27.58 32.13
N ASN A 207 7.28 -28.07 33.06
CA ASN A 207 6.26 -27.26 33.72
C ASN A 207 5.97 -27.72 35.16
N ILE A 208 5.40 -26.83 35.97
CA ILE A 208 4.86 -27.12 37.30
C ILE A 208 3.42 -26.65 37.36
N ILE A 209 2.49 -27.57 37.58
CA ILE A 209 1.05 -27.30 37.63
C ILE A 209 0.59 -27.32 39.09
N PRO A 210 0.12 -26.18 39.64
CA PRO A 210 -0.44 -26.15 40.99
C PRO A 210 -1.78 -26.91 41.06
N LYS A 211 -2.02 -27.61 42.17
CA LYS A 211 -3.26 -28.34 42.44
C LYS A 211 -4.06 -27.67 43.57
N LEU A 212 -5.36 -27.96 43.63
CA LEU A 212 -6.30 -27.33 44.57
C LEU A 212 -6.02 -27.67 46.05
N ASP A 213 -5.34 -28.79 46.31
CA ASP A 213 -4.93 -29.27 47.62
C ASP A 213 -3.62 -28.63 48.13
N GLY A 214 -3.05 -27.67 47.38
CA GLY A 214 -1.76 -27.05 47.68
C GLY A 214 -0.55 -27.87 47.21
N ASN A 215 -0.77 -29.04 46.60
CA ASN A 215 0.27 -29.85 45.98
C ASN A 215 0.66 -29.29 44.60
N HIS A 216 1.77 -29.78 44.04
CA HIS A 216 2.26 -29.40 42.71
C HIS A 216 2.56 -30.66 41.88
N GLU A 217 2.15 -30.66 40.62
CA GLU A 217 2.47 -31.70 39.63
C GLU A 217 3.60 -31.17 38.73
N PHE A 218 4.71 -31.90 38.67
CA PHE A 218 5.90 -31.60 37.87
C PHE A 218 5.84 -32.41 36.58
N ILE A 219 5.93 -31.71 35.44
CA ILE A 219 5.98 -32.30 34.11
C ILE A 219 7.44 -32.37 33.67
N LEU A 220 7.98 -33.58 33.56
CA LEU A 220 9.37 -33.85 33.24
C LEU A 220 9.52 -34.39 31.82
N VAL A 221 10.54 -33.94 31.10
CA VAL A 221 10.96 -34.48 29.81
C VAL A 221 12.09 -35.47 30.03
N ASN A 222 11.88 -36.72 29.61
CA ASN A 222 12.85 -37.78 29.78
C ASN A 222 13.83 -37.81 28.58
N PRO A 223 15.16 -37.75 28.79
CA PRO A 223 16.14 -37.82 27.70
C PRO A 223 16.18 -39.18 26.99
N TRP A 224 15.56 -40.23 27.56
CA TRP A 224 15.32 -41.48 26.84
C TRP A 224 14.51 -41.27 25.57
N ASP A 225 13.57 -40.33 25.61
CA ASP A 225 12.74 -39.93 24.50
C ASP A 225 12.15 -38.55 24.80
N THR A 226 12.75 -37.49 24.27
CA THR A 226 12.32 -36.11 24.55
C THR A 226 10.97 -35.77 23.94
N THR A 227 10.29 -36.71 23.27
CA THR A 227 8.88 -36.57 22.87
C THR A 227 7.91 -37.02 23.97
N LYS A 228 8.39 -37.73 24.99
CA LYS A 228 7.57 -38.23 26.11
C LYS A 228 7.65 -37.31 27.32
N ARG A 229 6.59 -37.34 28.13
CA ARG A 229 6.46 -36.56 29.36
C ARG A 229 6.10 -37.47 30.52
N GLU A 230 6.74 -37.24 31.65
CA GLU A 230 6.45 -37.92 32.92
C GLU A 230 5.86 -36.93 33.91
N LYS A 231 4.98 -37.44 34.77
CA LYS A 231 4.32 -36.66 35.81
C LYS A 231 4.77 -37.17 37.17
N HIS A 232 5.28 -36.25 37.99
CA HIS A 232 5.72 -36.53 39.35
C HIS A 232 5.06 -35.53 40.29
N TYR A 233 4.69 -35.94 41.50
CA TYR A 233 4.10 -35.03 42.48
C TYR A 233 5.17 -34.52 43.45
N LEU A 234 4.94 -33.34 44.05
CA LEU A 234 5.90 -32.73 44.99
C LEU A 234 6.30 -33.67 46.14
N GLY A 235 5.35 -34.47 46.64
CA GLY A 235 5.62 -35.45 47.70
C GLY A 235 6.62 -36.53 47.28
N ASP A 236 6.55 -37.00 46.03
CA ASP A 236 7.46 -38.02 45.50
C ASP A 236 8.86 -37.43 45.34
N LEU A 237 8.96 -36.24 44.72
CA LEU A 237 10.23 -35.56 44.47
C LEU A 237 10.99 -35.21 45.77
N ARG A 238 10.27 -34.91 46.86
CA ARG A 238 10.90 -34.67 48.18
C ARG A 238 11.63 -35.90 48.72
N ASN A 239 11.25 -37.10 48.31
CA ASN A 239 11.86 -38.36 48.75
C ASN A 239 12.94 -38.89 47.77
N SER A 240 13.13 -38.25 46.61
CA SER A 240 13.98 -38.76 45.52
C SER A 240 15.36 -38.08 45.40
N GLU A 241 15.84 -37.37 46.42
CA GLU A 241 17.15 -36.66 46.42
C GLU A 241 17.40 -35.83 45.14
N CYS A 242 16.47 -34.92 44.86
CA CYS A 242 16.53 -34.07 43.67
C CYS A 242 17.68 -33.04 43.73
N ARG A 243 18.32 -32.81 42.59
CA ARG A 243 19.21 -31.67 42.33
C ARG A 243 18.78 -30.98 41.04
N PHE A 244 18.68 -29.67 41.05
CA PHE A 244 18.26 -28.87 39.91
C PHE A 244 19.39 -28.01 39.37
N CYS A 245 19.34 -27.63 38.10
CA CYS A 245 20.32 -26.70 37.53
C CYS A 245 19.71 -25.83 36.43
N THR A 246 20.13 -24.57 36.36
CA THR A 246 19.93 -23.69 35.19
C THR A 246 21.24 -23.46 34.47
N PHE A 247 21.19 -23.37 33.14
CA PHE A 247 22.33 -23.09 32.28
C PHE A 247 22.20 -21.71 31.64
N ASP A 248 23.24 -20.89 31.73
CA ASP A 248 23.25 -19.56 31.16
C ASP A 248 24.53 -19.28 30.34
N ALA A 249 24.34 -19.00 29.06
CA ALA A 249 25.41 -18.67 28.13
C ALA A 249 25.92 -17.22 28.31
N ASN A 250 25.14 -16.38 28.99
CA ASN A 250 25.47 -14.97 29.19
C ASN A 250 25.89 -14.73 30.65
N PRO A 251 27.18 -14.40 30.90
CA PRO A 251 27.69 -14.22 32.27
C PRO A 251 26.97 -13.11 33.04
N LYS A 252 26.50 -12.07 32.34
CA LYS A 252 25.77 -10.95 32.97
C LYS A 252 24.36 -11.36 33.33
N LYS A 253 23.69 -12.14 32.46
CA LYS A 253 22.35 -12.71 32.72
C LYS A 253 22.41 -13.67 33.91
N PHE A 254 23.44 -14.50 33.96
CA PHE A 254 23.72 -15.43 35.06
C PHE A 254 23.83 -14.74 36.43
N VAL A 255 24.43 -13.54 36.48
CA VAL A 255 24.56 -12.73 37.70
C VAL A 255 23.25 -11.99 38.04
N LEU A 256 22.49 -11.55 37.04
CA LEU A 256 21.26 -10.79 37.23
C LEU A 256 20.06 -11.65 37.62
N ALA A 257 19.92 -12.84 37.04
CA ALA A 257 18.76 -13.72 37.25
C ALA A 257 18.45 -13.97 38.75
N PRO A 258 19.43 -14.29 39.63
CA PRO A 258 19.17 -14.48 41.06
C PRO A 258 18.59 -13.26 41.74
N ILE A 259 19.08 -12.06 41.39
CA ILE A 259 18.58 -10.79 41.93
C ILE A 259 17.10 -10.60 41.58
N LEU A 260 16.70 -11.02 40.37
CA LEU A 260 15.30 -10.97 39.93
C LEU A 260 14.44 -12.03 40.62
N LEU A 261 15.00 -13.18 40.99
CA LEU A 261 14.28 -14.24 41.71
C LEU A 261 13.97 -13.87 43.15
N GLU A 262 14.78 -13.01 43.77
CA GLU A 262 14.52 -12.45 45.09
C GLU A 262 13.39 -11.41 45.09
N LYS A 263 12.94 -10.94 43.92
CA LYS A 263 11.83 -9.98 43.81
C LYS A 263 10.47 -10.66 44.00
N PRO A 264 9.43 -9.89 44.39
CA PRO A 264 8.05 -10.36 44.39
C PRO A 264 7.66 -11.07 43.08
N ILE A 265 6.80 -12.08 43.16
CA ILE A 265 6.47 -12.97 42.03
C ILE A 265 5.95 -12.17 40.84
N ASP A 266 5.03 -11.23 41.08
CA ASP A 266 4.42 -10.36 40.08
C ASP A 266 5.46 -9.50 39.34
N GLN A 267 6.45 -8.98 40.07
CA GLN A 267 7.54 -8.19 39.47
C GLN A 267 8.44 -9.04 38.59
N GLY A 268 8.85 -10.21 39.10
CA GLY A 268 9.66 -11.17 38.34
C GLY A 268 8.94 -11.61 37.07
N GLN A 269 7.68 -12.03 37.20
CA GLN A 269 6.83 -12.42 36.07
C GLN A 269 6.73 -11.33 35.02
N TYR A 270 6.47 -10.09 35.44
CA TYR A 270 6.36 -8.97 34.51
C TYR A 270 7.69 -8.75 33.75
N ILE A 271 8.83 -8.78 34.44
CA ILE A 271 10.13 -8.56 33.80
C ILE A 271 10.47 -9.68 32.82
N PHE A 272 10.32 -10.95 33.20
CA PHE A 272 10.60 -12.08 32.31
C PHE A 272 9.63 -12.17 31.13
N ALA A 273 8.37 -11.76 31.31
CA ALA A 273 7.38 -11.69 30.23
C ALA A 273 7.65 -10.55 29.23
N ASN A 274 8.54 -9.60 29.54
CA ASN A 274 8.88 -8.46 28.68
C ASN A 274 10.38 -8.50 28.31
N PRO A 275 10.79 -9.24 27.26
CA PRO A 275 12.19 -9.40 26.88
C PRO A 275 12.93 -8.06 26.68
N ASP A 276 12.27 -7.06 26.09
CA ASP A 276 12.84 -5.73 25.88
C ASP A 276 13.16 -5.00 27.20
N LEU A 277 12.35 -5.22 28.23
CA LEU A 277 12.58 -4.67 29.57
C LEU A 277 13.70 -5.43 30.29
N PHE A 278 13.71 -6.76 30.16
CA PHE A 278 14.78 -7.61 30.68
C PHE A 278 16.13 -7.18 30.12
N ASP A 279 16.22 -6.98 28.80
CA ASP A 279 17.43 -6.49 28.13
C ASP A 279 17.84 -5.10 28.62
N LEU A 280 16.89 -4.20 28.84
CA LEU A 280 17.17 -2.88 29.40
C LEU A 280 17.80 -3.01 30.81
N ILE A 281 17.21 -3.81 31.69
CA ILE A 281 17.74 -4.04 33.05
C ILE A 281 19.13 -4.70 32.98
N LEU A 282 19.32 -5.65 32.07
CA LEU A 282 20.63 -6.26 31.82
C LEU A 282 21.66 -5.21 31.38
N ARG A 283 21.31 -4.28 30.49
CA ARG A 283 22.18 -3.17 30.10
C ARG A 283 22.49 -2.23 31.26
N MET A 284 21.50 -1.93 32.11
CA MET A 284 21.72 -1.13 33.33
C MET A 284 22.74 -1.82 34.25
N HIS A 285 22.64 -3.14 34.41
CA HIS A 285 23.60 -3.92 35.18
C HIS A 285 24.98 -3.94 34.52
N VAL A 286 25.04 -4.17 33.20
CA VAL A 286 26.30 -4.22 32.44
C VAL A 286 27.10 -2.92 32.54
N THR A 287 26.41 -1.79 32.49
CA THR A 287 26.99 -0.44 32.52
C THR A 287 27.36 0.03 33.92
N GLY A 288 27.09 -0.77 34.96
CA GLY A 288 27.33 -0.41 36.36
C GLY A 288 26.42 0.70 36.89
N VAL A 289 25.39 1.08 36.13
CA VAL A 289 24.44 2.13 36.51
C VAL A 289 23.29 1.56 37.35
N LEU A 290 23.04 0.25 37.29
CA LEU A 290 22.19 -0.45 38.26
C LEU A 290 22.94 -0.54 39.60
N LEU A 291 22.95 0.57 40.34
CA LEU A 291 23.68 0.76 41.59
C LEU A 291 23.08 -0.05 42.76
N ASP A 292 21.80 -0.40 42.68
CA ASP A 292 21.05 -1.09 43.74
C ASP A 292 19.97 -1.99 43.12
N PRO A 293 19.89 -3.29 43.49
CA PRO A 293 18.74 -4.16 43.22
C PRO A 293 17.36 -3.55 43.48
N ASN A 294 17.22 -2.57 44.38
CA ASN A 294 15.97 -1.85 44.64
C ASN A 294 15.57 -0.88 43.52
N SER A 295 16.46 -0.61 42.55
CA SER A 295 16.15 0.22 41.37
C SER A 295 15.36 -0.54 40.30
N ILE A 296 15.35 -1.87 40.35
CA ILE A 296 14.64 -2.73 39.38
C ILE A 296 13.12 -2.43 39.39
N PRO A 297 12.43 -2.37 40.55
CA PRO A 297 11.03 -1.96 40.64
C PRO A 297 10.74 -0.61 39.95
N PHE A 298 11.62 0.38 40.07
CA PHE A 298 11.42 1.69 39.45
C PHE A 298 11.39 1.61 37.92
N CYS A 299 12.33 0.86 37.33
CA CYS A 299 12.36 0.63 35.90
C CYS A 299 11.09 -0.08 35.41
N MET A 300 10.63 -1.09 36.16
CA MET A 300 9.39 -1.82 35.87
C MET A 300 8.16 -0.90 35.94
N LEU A 301 8.01 -0.11 37.01
CA LEU A 301 6.87 0.79 37.20
C LEU A 301 6.85 1.91 36.15
N LEU A 302 8.01 2.44 35.76
CA LEU A 302 8.11 3.38 34.65
C LEU A 302 7.75 2.71 33.31
N HIS A 303 8.18 1.47 33.06
CA HIS A 303 7.80 0.73 31.85
C HIS A 303 6.29 0.51 31.77
N GLN A 304 5.63 0.21 32.89
CA GLN A 304 4.16 0.07 32.95
C GLN A 304 3.45 1.40 32.61
N GLN A 305 3.98 2.53 33.08
CA GLN A 305 3.42 3.87 32.80
C GLN A 305 3.80 4.41 31.41
N ILE A 306 4.93 3.96 30.87
CA ILE A 306 5.52 4.37 29.59
C ILE A 306 5.82 3.10 28.78
N PRO A 307 4.80 2.46 28.16
CA PRO A 307 5.00 1.20 27.42
C PRO A 307 5.95 1.33 26.21
N TYR A 308 6.30 2.55 25.83
CA TYR A 308 7.26 2.86 24.76
C TYR A 308 8.67 3.18 25.29
N LEU A 309 8.97 2.93 26.57
CA LEU A 309 10.25 3.22 27.21
C LEU A 309 11.44 2.50 26.52
N THR A 310 11.27 1.23 26.17
CA THR A 310 12.31 0.44 25.48
C THR A 310 12.53 0.92 24.05
N SER A 311 11.46 1.35 23.37
CA SER A 311 11.56 2.01 22.06
C SER A 311 12.29 3.35 22.17
N LEU A 312 12.05 4.09 23.25
CA LEU A 312 12.76 5.34 23.53
C LEU A 312 14.26 5.07 23.72
N TYR A 313 14.61 4.05 24.52
CA TYR A 313 16.01 3.64 24.70
C TYR A 313 16.72 3.32 23.37
N ARG A 314 16.05 2.59 22.46
CA ARG A 314 16.60 2.24 21.14
C ARG A 314 16.80 3.43 20.21
N LEU A 315 16.03 4.50 20.37
CA LEU A 315 16.13 5.71 19.54
C LEU A 315 17.36 6.57 19.90
N LEU A 316 17.92 6.37 21.09
CA LEU A 316 19.04 7.14 21.62
C LEU A 316 20.39 6.54 21.23
N GLY A 317 21.39 7.42 21.04
CA GLY A 317 22.79 7.00 20.90
C GLY A 317 23.36 6.45 22.21
N ALA A 318 24.51 5.78 22.17
CA ALA A 318 25.09 5.10 23.34
C ALA A 318 25.29 6.03 24.57
N GLU A 319 25.74 7.28 24.37
CA GLU A 319 25.90 8.25 25.45
C GLU A 319 24.54 8.69 26.04
N GLU A 320 23.55 8.92 25.17
CA GLU A 320 22.20 9.32 25.57
C GLU A 320 21.44 8.19 26.27
N GLN A 321 21.68 6.94 25.88
CA GLN A 321 21.16 5.74 26.57
C GLN A 321 21.61 5.70 28.03
N LEU A 322 22.87 6.05 28.33
CA LEU A 322 23.35 6.16 29.72
C LEU A 322 22.63 7.27 30.48
N LYS A 323 22.38 8.42 29.83
CA LYS A 323 21.61 9.53 30.43
C LYS A 323 20.17 9.10 30.73
N LEU A 324 19.53 8.38 29.83
CA LEU A 324 18.19 7.83 30.05
C LEU A 324 18.16 6.89 31.24
N ILE A 325 19.11 5.95 31.33
CA ILE A 325 19.19 5.00 32.45
C ILE A 325 19.31 5.76 33.78
N ARG A 326 20.17 6.80 33.85
CA ARG A 326 20.26 7.66 35.04
C ARG A 326 18.94 8.37 35.34
N CYS A 327 18.24 8.86 34.32
CA CYS A 327 16.93 9.48 34.49
C CYS A 327 15.88 8.50 35.05
N ILE A 328 15.90 7.22 34.66
CA ILE A 328 15.02 6.18 35.24
C ILE A 328 15.26 6.09 36.75
N ILE A 329 16.52 5.98 37.17
CA ILE A 329 16.88 5.79 38.58
C ILE A 329 16.53 7.03 39.41
N ASP A 330 16.91 8.22 38.90
CA ASP A 330 16.67 9.49 39.60
C ASP A 330 15.19 9.83 39.74
N ALA A 331 14.38 9.50 38.72
CA ALA A 331 12.95 9.74 38.73
C ALA A 331 12.17 8.69 39.55
N ARG A 332 12.79 7.53 39.84
CA ARG A 332 12.16 6.39 40.48
C ARG A 332 10.92 5.95 39.68
N GLU A 333 9.73 6.04 40.27
CA GLU A 333 8.45 5.68 39.64
C GLU A 333 7.69 6.88 39.05
N ASP A 334 8.22 8.11 39.17
CA ASP A 334 7.52 9.32 38.74
C ASP A 334 7.77 9.59 37.23
N LYS A 335 6.73 9.32 36.44
CA LYS A 335 6.74 9.56 34.99
C LYS A 335 7.00 11.03 34.63
N GLU A 336 6.41 12.00 35.34
CA GLU A 336 6.59 13.42 34.98
C GLU A 336 8.04 13.86 35.24
N GLN A 337 8.62 13.42 36.36
CA GLN A 337 10.03 13.67 36.67
C GLN A 337 10.96 12.97 35.69
N PHE A 338 10.65 11.74 35.27
CA PHE A 338 11.42 11.04 34.25
C PHE A 338 11.46 11.83 32.94
N ILE A 339 10.30 12.25 32.42
CA ILE A 339 10.21 13.01 31.17
C ILE A 339 10.96 14.35 31.29
N LYS A 340 10.77 15.10 32.39
CA LYS A 340 11.48 16.37 32.65
C LYS A 340 12.99 16.19 32.64
N ARG A 341 13.50 15.19 33.37
CA ARG A 341 14.94 14.89 33.46
C ARG A 341 15.49 14.45 32.12
N LEU A 342 14.78 13.61 31.39
CA LEU A 342 15.23 13.12 30.10
C LEU A 342 15.32 14.25 29.07
N ILE A 343 14.29 15.09 28.93
CA ILE A 343 14.32 16.24 28.01
C ILE A 343 15.43 17.23 28.43
N THR A 344 15.67 17.40 29.72
CA THR A 344 16.75 18.26 30.22
C THR A 344 18.14 17.73 29.86
N ASN A 345 18.37 16.43 29.99
CA ASN A 345 19.67 15.81 29.71
C ASN A 345 19.89 15.48 28.23
N VAL A 346 18.81 15.32 27.47
CA VAL A 346 18.80 14.99 26.05
C VAL A 346 17.80 15.89 25.32
N PRO A 347 18.12 17.19 25.13
CA PRO A 347 17.19 18.17 24.59
C PRO A 347 17.07 18.01 23.06
N ARG A 348 16.28 17.03 22.60
CA ARG A 348 15.99 16.79 21.18
C ARG A 348 14.52 16.99 20.81
N MET A 349 14.29 17.57 19.62
CA MET A 349 12.95 17.90 19.15
C MET A 349 12.12 16.66 18.80
N ASP A 350 12.76 15.59 18.33
CA ASP A 350 12.11 14.31 18.02
C ASP A 350 11.64 13.56 19.29
N LEU A 351 12.41 13.64 20.39
CA LEU A 351 11.97 13.13 21.70
C LEU A 351 10.76 13.90 22.23
N LEU A 352 10.81 15.23 22.17
CA LEU A 352 9.67 16.07 22.56
C LEU A 352 8.43 15.73 21.71
N SER A 353 8.61 15.60 20.39
CA SER A 353 7.57 15.16 19.49
C SER A 353 7.02 13.79 19.90
N LEU A 354 7.86 12.80 20.22
CA LEU A 354 7.40 11.49 20.68
C LEU A 354 6.49 11.59 21.92
N PHE A 355 6.89 12.37 22.94
CA PHE A 355 6.07 12.59 24.14
C PHE A 355 4.75 13.29 23.80
N LEU A 356 4.79 14.32 22.96
CA LEU A 356 3.59 15.02 22.46
C LEU A 356 2.62 14.11 21.70
N HIS A 357 3.09 13.01 21.10
CA HIS A 357 2.24 12.05 20.41
C HIS A 357 1.76 10.90 21.30
N LYS A 358 2.58 10.44 22.24
CA LYS A 358 2.31 9.24 23.04
C LYS A 358 1.60 9.53 24.36
N GLU A 359 1.79 10.71 24.95
CA GLU A 359 1.18 11.03 26.25
C GLU A 359 -0.33 11.28 26.16
N LYS A 360 -1.12 10.48 26.88
CA LYS A 360 -2.59 10.50 26.78
C LYS A 360 -3.23 11.76 27.38
N LEU A 361 -2.69 12.26 28.49
CA LEU A 361 -3.24 13.41 29.22
C LEU A 361 -2.60 14.72 28.73
N PRO A 362 -3.37 15.62 28.08
CA PRO A 362 -2.82 16.86 27.56
C PRO A 362 -2.25 17.80 28.64
N SER A 363 -2.86 17.83 29.83
CA SER A 363 -2.42 18.67 30.95
C SER A 363 -1.07 18.23 31.54
N THR A 364 -0.77 16.93 31.55
CA THR A 364 0.53 16.43 32.02
C THR A 364 1.67 16.92 31.14
N ILE A 365 1.57 16.74 29.82
CA ILE A 365 2.63 17.18 28.90
C ILE A 365 2.71 18.71 28.81
N GLY A 366 1.57 19.42 28.90
CA GLY A 366 1.54 20.88 28.96
C GLY A 366 2.30 21.44 30.15
N ARG A 367 2.00 20.95 31.37
CA ARG A 367 2.74 21.33 32.59
C ARG A 367 4.23 21.04 32.48
N ILE A 368 4.61 19.85 31.98
CA ILE A 368 6.02 19.49 31.77
C ILE A 368 6.71 20.50 30.84
N MET A 369 6.09 20.85 29.71
CA MET A 369 6.67 21.79 28.77
C MET A 369 6.76 23.20 29.34
N VAL A 370 5.73 23.68 30.04
CA VAL A 370 5.74 25.00 30.68
C VAL A 370 6.88 25.08 31.69
N ASP A 371 7.01 24.10 32.59
CA ASP A 371 8.08 24.08 33.59
C ASP A 371 9.48 24.11 32.94
N LEU A 372 9.68 23.33 31.87
CA LEU A 372 10.95 23.28 31.14
C LEU A 372 11.24 24.56 30.36
N ALA A 373 10.20 25.21 29.80
CA ALA A 373 10.32 26.45 29.05
C ALA A 373 10.61 27.64 29.97
N VAL A 374 9.89 27.76 31.10
CA VAL A 374 10.15 28.80 32.12
C VAL A 374 11.56 28.64 32.70
N LYS A 375 12.01 27.41 32.93
CA LYS A 375 13.40 27.16 33.34
C LYS A 375 14.40 27.55 32.25
N ALA A 376 14.10 27.26 30.98
CA ALA A 376 14.94 27.67 29.86
C ALA A 376 15.06 29.20 29.75
N GLU A 377 13.96 29.93 30.01
CA GLU A 377 13.93 31.39 29.97
C GLU A 377 14.72 32.02 31.13
N SER A 378 14.55 31.49 32.34
CA SER A 378 15.18 32.00 33.57
C SER A 378 16.67 31.62 33.74
N ASP A 379 17.12 30.51 33.17
CA ASP A 379 18.52 30.07 33.23
C ASP A 379 19.16 30.02 31.82
N PRO A 380 20.03 30.99 31.48
CA PRO A 380 20.76 31.01 30.20
C PRO A 380 21.64 29.78 29.94
N ARG A 381 22.00 29.02 30.98
CA ARG A 381 22.81 27.80 30.88
C ARG A 381 21.96 26.53 30.75
N SER A 382 20.63 26.65 30.79
CA SER A 382 19.75 25.49 30.69
C SER A 382 19.92 24.80 29.34
N PRO A 383 20.22 23.48 29.31
CA PRO A 383 20.35 22.73 28.06
C PRO A 383 19.08 22.74 27.21
N THR A 384 17.91 22.89 27.84
CA THR A 384 16.61 22.88 27.14
C THR A 384 16.35 24.13 26.31
N ARG A 385 17.14 25.20 26.45
CA ARG A 385 17.01 26.41 25.63
C ARG A 385 17.07 26.12 24.14
N VAL A 386 17.91 25.16 23.73
CA VAL A 386 18.01 24.76 22.32
C VAL A 386 16.68 24.30 21.73
N LEU A 387 15.79 23.73 22.56
CA LEU A 387 14.46 23.31 22.11
C LEU A 387 13.49 24.47 22.02
N PHE A 388 13.35 25.23 23.11
CA PHE A 388 12.27 26.23 23.21
C PHE A 388 12.50 27.48 22.36
N TYR A 389 13.75 27.77 22.01
CA TYR A 389 14.11 28.85 21.08
C TYR A 389 14.21 28.38 19.61
N ASP A 390 14.06 27.08 19.36
CA ASP A 390 14.00 26.56 17.99
C ASP A 390 12.69 26.98 17.32
N ARG A 391 12.77 27.43 16.06
CA ARG A 391 11.60 27.80 15.25
C ARG A 391 10.67 26.62 15.00
N GLU A 392 11.18 25.39 15.05
CA GLU A 392 10.42 24.16 14.86
C GLU A 392 9.63 23.77 16.12
N PHE A 393 9.92 24.33 17.30
CA PHE A 393 9.17 24.01 18.51
C PHE A 393 7.69 24.35 18.38
N PHE A 394 7.38 25.58 17.95
CA PHE A 394 6.00 26.01 17.74
C PHE A 394 5.27 25.12 16.73
N LYS A 395 5.92 24.79 15.61
CA LYS A 395 5.37 23.91 14.57
C LYS A 395 5.13 22.49 15.07
N THR A 396 6.04 21.96 15.89
CA THR A 396 5.96 20.62 16.47
C THR A 396 4.75 20.52 17.40
N VAL A 397 4.54 21.52 18.26
CA VAL A 397 3.39 21.56 19.16
C VAL A 397 2.08 21.71 18.39
N ILE A 398 2.00 22.59 17.38
CA ILE A 398 0.82 22.70 16.52
C ILE A 398 0.52 21.39 15.84
N SER A 399 1.51 20.73 15.24
CA SER A 399 1.31 19.47 14.52
C SER A 399 0.76 18.37 15.45
N ALA A 400 1.27 18.31 16.68
CA ALA A 400 0.75 17.39 17.70
C ALA A 400 -0.68 17.76 18.13
N ALA A 401 -0.99 19.05 18.26
CA ALA A 401 -2.34 19.53 18.56
C ALA A 401 -3.32 19.19 17.44
N VAL A 402 -2.95 19.40 16.17
CA VAL A 402 -3.74 19.05 14.97
C VAL A 402 -4.11 17.57 14.98
N ARG A 403 -3.13 16.67 15.12
CA ARG A 403 -3.38 15.22 15.12
C ARG A 403 -4.29 14.78 16.27
N ARG A 404 -4.14 15.39 17.46
CA ARG A 404 -5.01 15.10 18.60
C ARG A 404 -6.42 15.62 18.39
N VAL A 405 -6.57 16.84 17.88
CA VAL A 405 -7.88 17.42 17.54
C VAL A 405 -8.57 16.57 16.47
N ALA A 406 -7.85 16.15 15.43
CA ALA A 406 -8.36 15.25 14.40
C ALA A 406 -8.90 13.95 15.02
N LYS A 407 -8.15 13.34 15.96
CA LYS A 407 -8.58 12.13 16.67
C LYS A 407 -9.78 12.35 17.59
N VAL A 408 -9.81 13.47 18.34
CA VAL A 408 -10.90 13.79 19.28
C VAL A 408 -12.20 14.12 18.53
N HIS A 409 -12.12 14.85 17.43
CA HIS A 409 -13.26 15.26 16.61
C HIS A 409 -13.61 14.27 15.49
N ASN A 410 -12.84 13.18 15.36
CA ASN A 410 -12.98 12.19 14.30
C ASN A 410 -13.04 12.82 12.89
N CYS A 411 -12.11 13.74 12.60
CA CYS A 411 -12.01 14.45 11.32
C CYS A 411 -10.60 14.31 10.71
N GLY A 412 -10.42 14.78 9.48
CA GLY A 412 -9.12 14.78 8.83
C GLY A 412 -8.18 15.86 9.39
N ASP A 413 -6.86 15.67 9.21
CA ASP A 413 -5.84 16.62 9.67
C ASP A 413 -6.06 18.04 9.13
N LYS A 414 -6.57 18.18 7.90
CA LYS A 414 -6.88 19.49 7.30
C LYS A 414 -8.02 20.21 8.02
N ASP A 415 -9.07 19.49 8.40
CA ASP A 415 -10.22 20.06 9.11
C ASP A 415 -9.82 20.44 10.54
N ALA A 416 -9.04 19.58 11.21
CA ALA A 416 -8.48 19.87 12.52
C ALA A 416 -7.53 21.06 12.50
N GLN A 417 -6.71 21.18 11.46
CA GLN A 417 -5.86 22.35 11.24
C GLN A 417 -6.69 23.61 11.07
N PHE A 418 -7.74 23.59 10.25
CA PHE A 418 -8.65 24.72 10.08
C PHE A 418 -9.28 25.16 11.41
N LEU A 419 -9.74 24.21 12.24
CA LEU A 419 -10.28 24.50 13.56
C LEU A 419 -9.26 25.17 14.49
N ILE A 420 -8.02 24.69 14.51
CA ILE A 420 -6.96 25.30 15.33
C ILE A 420 -6.59 26.68 14.79
N GLU A 421 -6.49 26.86 13.48
CA GLU A 421 -6.23 28.16 12.87
C GLU A 421 -7.30 29.17 13.28
N GLU A 422 -8.59 28.82 13.21
CA GLU A 422 -9.68 29.69 13.66
C GLU A 422 -9.55 30.10 15.13
N GLN A 423 -9.19 29.17 16.01
CA GLN A 423 -8.93 29.46 17.43
C GLN A 423 -7.79 30.46 17.61
N LEU A 424 -6.68 30.28 16.87
CA LEU A 424 -5.51 31.16 16.95
C LEU A 424 -5.78 32.54 16.35
N ILE A 425 -6.57 32.62 15.27
CA ILE A 425 -7.01 33.88 14.67
C ILE A 425 -7.91 34.65 15.65
N ASN A 426 -8.84 33.97 16.32
CA ASN A 426 -9.68 34.59 17.34
C ASN A 426 -8.83 35.07 18.53
N TYR A 427 -7.87 34.26 18.99
CA TYR A 427 -6.92 34.69 20.02
C TYR A 427 -6.12 35.93 19.60
N TYR A 428 -5.66 35.99 18.35
CA TYR A 428 -4.88 37.10 17.81
C TYR A 428 -5.66 38.42 17.74
N PHE A 429 -6.93 38.37 17.30
CA PHE A 429 -7.73 39.57 17.00
C PHE A 429 -8.78 39.97 18.05
N ASP A 430 -9.25 39.06 18.90
CA ASP A 430 -10.42 39.31 19.75
C ASP A 430 -10.01 39.74 21.17
N ILE A 431 -9.87 38.78 22.10
CA ILE A 431 -9.74 39.06 23.55
C ILE A 431 -8.40 38.55 24.13
N GLN A 432 -7.55 37.89 23.32
CA GLN A 432 -6.40 37.11 23.84
C GLN A 432 -6.84 36.13 24.95
N ASP A 433 -8.09 35.65 24.88
CA ASP A 433 -8.62 34.70 25.85
C ASP A 433 -8.07 33.31 25.51
N VAL A 434 -7.12 32.85 26.31
CA VAL A 434 -6.49 31.54 26.14
C VAL A 434 -7.51 30.40 26.21
N ARG A 435 -8.71 30.61 26.79
CA ARG A 435 -9.79 29.61 26.85
C ARG A 435 -10.32 29.19 25.47
N CYS A 436 -10.12 30.00 24.43
CA CYS A 436 -10.51 29.64 23.07
C CYS A 436 -9.53 28.65 22.39
N ILE A 437 -8.34 28.46 22.97
CA ILE A 437 -7.29 27.57 22.42
C ILE A 437 -7.47 26.14 22.96
N THR A 438 -7.28 25.16 22.08
CA THR A 438 -7.33 23.73 22.41
C THR A 438 -6.35 23.34 23.52
N LYS A 439 -6.82 22.56 24.49
CA LYS A 439 -5.98 21.95 25.55
C LYS A 439 -5.07 20.85 25.02
N ASN A 440 -5.30 20.36 23.81
CA ASN A 440 -4.58 19.23 23.25
C ASN A 440 -3.09 19.54 23.11
N ALA A 441 -2.26 18.53 23.38
CA ALA A 441 -0.80 18.64 23.33
C ALA A 441 -0.21 19.75 24.21
N GLY A 442 -0.91 20.18 25.27
CA GLY A 442 -0.45 21.25 26.17
C GLY A 442 -0.45 22.65 25.52
N PHE A 443 -1.13 22.80 24.38
CA PHE A 443 -1.05 24.00 23.56
C PHE A 443 -1.64 25.23 24.28
N GLN A 444 -2.80 25.08 24.93
CA GLN A 444 -3.38 26.11 25.79
C GLN A 444 -2.44 26.53 26.92
N ASP A 445 -1.80 25.58 27.61
CA ASP A 445 -0.93 25.85 28.76
C ASP A 445 0.28 26.71 28.37
N LEU A 446 0.83 26.50 27.17
CA LEU A 446 1.95 27.29 26.65
C LEU A 446 1.58 28.75 26.32
N PHE A 447 0.34 29.01 25.88
CA PHE A 447 -0.17 30.38 25.75
C PHE A 447 -0.47 31.00 27.12
N SER A 448 -1.04 30.24 28.06
CA SER A 448 -1.30 30.71 29.43
C SER A 448 -0.02 31.10 30.16
N ALA A 449 1.07 30.38 29.93
CA ALA A 449 2.38 30.68 30.48
C ALA A 449 3.18 31.74 29.71
N SER A 450 2.59 32.37 28.68
CA SER A 450 3.25 33.37 27.81
C SER A 450 4.50 32.84 27.07
N ILE A 451 4.67 31.53 26.95
CA ILE A 451 5.72 30.91 26.13
C ILE A 451 5.40 31.09 24.65
N PHE A 452 4.14 30.86 24.29
CA PHE A 452 3.61 31.24 22.98
C PHE A 452 2.89 32.57 23.09
N THR A 453 3.28 33.49 22.21
CA THR A 453 2.80 34.87 22.23
C THR A 453 2.25 35.26 20.86
N LYS A 454 1.78 36.50 20.75
CA LYS A 454 1.40 37.09 19.46
C LYS A 454 2.55 37.01 18.44
N ALA A 455 3.80 37.23 18.87
CA ALA A 455 4.97 37.13 18.01
C ALA A 455 5.17 35.72 17.45
N SER A 456 4.84 34.67 18.22
CA SER A 456 4.86 33.28 17.73
C SER A 456 3.85 33.08 16.59
N LEU A 457 2.68 33.71 16.67
CA LEU A 457 1.65 33.67 15.62
C LEU A 457 2.06 34.45 14.37
N GLU A 458 2.74 35.58 14.53
CA GLU A 458 3.26 36.39 13.41
C GLU A 458 4.38 35.68 12.64
N GLN A 459 5.12 34.77 13.29
CA GLN A 459 6.08 33.89 12.61
C GLN A 459 5.40 32.75 11.85
N TRP A 460 4.24 32.29 12.31
CA TRP A 460 3.50 31.17 11.73
C TRP A 460 2.60 31.60 10.58
N PHE A 461 1.79 32.64 10.79
CA PHE A 461 0.92 33.17 9.77
C PHE A 461 1.63 34.26 8.97
N SER A 462 1.72 34.07 7.66
CA SER A 462 2.20 35.17 6.79
C SER A 462 1.29 36.39 6.93
N PRO A 463 1.83 37.64 6.88
CA PRO A 463 1.03 38.85 6.93
C PRO A 463 -0.10 38.87 5.89
N ARG A 464 0.17 38.33 4.70
CA ARG A 464 -0.82 38.14 3.62
C ARG A 464 -1.97 37.23 4.03
N PHE A 465 -1.67 36.12 4.71
CA PHE A 465 -2.69 35.18 5.19
C PHE A 465 -3.57 35.83 6.26
N LEU A 466 -2.97 36.49 7.25
CA LEU A 466 -3.73 37.22 8.28
C LEU A 466 -4.63 38.30 7.67
N LEU A 467 -4.12 39.04 6.69
CA LEU A 467 -4.91 40.02 5.95
C LEU A 467 -6.07 39.35 5.21
N ALA A 468 -5.84 38.23 4.53
CA ALA A 468 -6.88 37.54 3.78
C ALA A 468 -7.99 37.02 4.70
N VAL A 469 -7.62 36.47 5.86
CA VAL A 469 -8.59 35.99 6.85
C VAL A 469 -9.37 37.15 7.47
N ALA A 470 -8.71 38.25 7.83
CA ALA A 470 -9.39 39.43 8.36
C ALA A 470 -10.38 40.01 7.33
N THR A 471 -9.98 40.09 6.06
CA THR A 471 -10.86 40.51 4.96
C THR A 471 -12.03 39.55 4.79
N ALA A 472 -11.79 38.22 4.78
CA ALA A 472 -12.86 37.24 4.66
C ALA A 472 -13.84 37.29 5.84
N LYS A 473 -13.36 37.49 7.08
CA LYS A 473 -14.23 37.64 8.26
C LYS A 473 -15.06 38.92 8.20
N PHE A 474 -14.50 40.02 7.72
CA PHE A 474 -15.27 41.26 7.49
C PHE A 474 -16.37 41.03 6.44
N ILE A 475 -16.05 40.36 5.35
CA ILE A 475 -17.04 40.03 4.30
C ILE A 475 -18.12 39.09 4.86
N ASN A 476 -17.76 38.08 5.65
CA ASN A 476 -18.73 37.13 6.22
C ASN A 476 -19.57 37.71 7.37
N SER A 477 -19.16 38.82 7.99
CA SER A 477 -19.86 39.40 9.14
C SER A 477 -19.59 40.89 9.29
N GLU A 478 -20.66 41.68 9.37
CA GLU A 478 -20.59 43.13 9.66
C GLU A 478 -19.96 43.43 11.03
N ARG A 479 -19.97 42.47 11.97
CA ARG A 479 -19.44 42.61 13.33
C ARG A 479 -18.11 41.89 13.48
N ILE A 480 -17.02 42.58 13.15
CA ILE A 480 -15.66 42.15 13.47
C ILE A 480 -15.10 42.83 14.73
N PRO A 481 -14.18 42.19 15.48
CA PRO A 481 -13.49 42.79 16.62
C PRO A 481 -12.77 44.10 16.26
N LEU A 482 -12.71 45.05 17.20
CA LEU A 482 -12.11 46.38 16.96
C LEU A 482 -10.66 46.27 16.47
N ARG A 483 -9.84 45.41 17.07
CA ARG A 483 -8.44 45.19 16.67
C ARG A 483 -8.31 44.63 15.25
N MET A 484 -9.26 43.82 14.80
CA MET A 484 -9.28 43.33 13.41
C MET A 484 -9.63 44.47 12.45
N ARG A 485 -10.54 45.36 12.84
CA ARG A 485 -10.89 46.55 12.05
C ARG A 485 -9.70 47.51 11.95
N GLU A 486 -8.97 47.73 13.05
CA GLU A 486 -7.73 48.51 13.05
C GLU A 486 -6.65 47.87 12.17
N TYR A 487 -6.48 46.54 12.25
CA TYR A 487 -5.54 45.81 11.40
C TYR A 487 -5.88 45.94 9.90
N LEU A 488 -7.16 45.89 9.54
CA LEU A 488 -7.61 46.11 8.17
C LEU A 488 -7.37 47.55 7.70
N ARG A 489 -7.60 48.55 8.57
CA ARG A 489 -7.36 49.96 8.27
C ARG A 489 -5.89 50.23 7.97
N ASP A 490 -4.99 49.64 8.75
CA ASP A 490 -3.54 49.90 8.67
C ASP A 490 -2.83 48.99 7.64
N ALA A 491 -3.57 48.11 6.96
CA ALA A 491 -3.01 47.13 6.03
C ALA A 491 -2.42 47.76 4.76
N THR A 492 -1.22 47.32 4.38
CA THR A 492 -0.53 47.70 3.14
C THR A 492 -0.98 46.90 1.92
N ILE A 493 -1.17 47.60 0.79
CA ILE A 493 -1.59 47.02 -0.49
C ILE A 493 -0.58 46.07 -1.14
N SER A 494 0.69 46.11 -0.74
CA SER A 494 1.77 45.27 -1.31
C SER A 494 1.53 43.77 -1.12
N LEU A 495 0.63 43.39 -0.21
CA LEU A 495 0.26 42.00 0.08
C LEU A 495 -0.89 41.49 -0.79
N VAL A 496 -1.56 42.37 -1.56
CA VAL A 496 -2.75 42.04 -2.35
C VAL A 496 -2.34 41.52 -3.72
N ASN A 497 -2.55 40.22 -3.94
CA ASN A 497 -2.32 39.54 -5.21
C ASN A 497 -3.34 38.41 -5.42
N GLU A 498 -3.21 37.66 -6.50
CA GLU A 498 -4.15 36.58 -6.83
C GLU A 498 -4.28 35.54 -5.72
N ALA A 499 -3.16 35.13 -5.10
CA ALA A 499 -3.18 34.15 -4.02
C ALA A 499 -3.81 34.69 -2.72
N PHE A 500 -3.67 35.98 -2.42
CA PHE A 500 -4.44 36.66 -1.38
C PHE A 500 -5.95 36.55 -1.68
N LEU A 501 -6.38 36.94 -2.89
CA LEU A 501 -7.79 36.92 -3.26
C LEU A 501 -8.38 35.51 -3.19
N ASN A 502 -7.65 34.51 -3.68
CA ASN A 502 -8.07 33.11 -3.60
C ASN A 502 -8.27 32.65 -2.15
N THR A 503 -7.42 33.11 -1.22
CA THR A 503 -7.56 32.80 0.22
C THR A 503 -8.79 33.47 0.82
N VAL A 504 -9.06 34.74 0.47
CA VAL A 504 -10.28 35.45 0.88
C VAL A 504 -11.51 34.68 0.40
N LEU A 505 -11.59 34.43 -0.90
CA LEU A 505 -12.77 33.82 -1.54
C LEU A 505 -13.01 32.37 -1.09
N ALA A 506 -11.95 31.61 -0.77
CA ALA A 506 -12.07 30.25 -0.23
C ALA A 506 -12.67 30.22 1.18
N ARG A 507 -12.54 31.31 1.94
CA ARG A 507 -13.06 31.45 3.31
C ARG A 507 -14.36 32.26 3.39
N CYS A 508 -14.76 32.90 2.30
CA CYS A 508 -16.08 33.49 2.18
C CYS A 508 -17.14 32.40 2.01
N HIS A 509 -18.33 32.59 2.58
CA HIS A 509 -19.49 31.74 2.27
C HIS A 509 -19.89 31.89 0.78
N SER A 510 -20.87 31.13 0.30
CA SER A 510 -21.34 31.24 -1.09
C SER A 510 -22.06 32.58 -1.32
N ILE A 511 -21.26 33.62 -1.60
CA ILE A 511 -21.71 35.01 -1.75
C ILE A 511 -22.11 35.28 -3.21
N GLN A 512 -23.27 35.87 -3.41
CA GLN A 512 -23.72 36.31 -4.72
C GLN A 512 -22.90 37.53 -5.19
N PRO A 513 -22.71 37.76 -6.51
CA PRO A 513 -21.90 38.86 -7.02
C PRO A 513 -22.23 40.23 -6.40
N ARG A 514 -23.53 40.53 -6.26
CA ARG A 514 -24.03 41.77 -5.68
C ARG A 514 -23.64 41.93 -4.22
N GLU A 515 -23.88 40.91 -3.42
CA GLU A 515 -23.55 40.91 -1.98
C GLU A 515 -22.04 41.09 -1.77
N LEU A 516 -21.21 40.44 -2.59
CA LEU A 516 -19.75 40.61 -2.54
C LEU A 516 -19.35 42.08 -2.77
N PHE A 517 -19.89 42.71 -3.81
CA PHE A 517 -19.55 44.10 -4.13
C PHE A 517 -20.09 45.10 -3.09
N VAL A 518 -21.25 44.84 -2.49
CA VAL A 518 -21.77 45.65 -1.38
C VAL A 518 -20.83 45.59 -0.17
N LEU A 519 -20.38 44.39 0.21
CA LEU A 519 -19.44 44.22 1.31
C LEU A 519 -18.06 44.82 1.02
N LEU A 520 -17.62 44.81 -0.25
CA LEU A 520 -16.42 45.54 -0.67
C LEU A 520 -16.60 47.05 -0.62
N PHE A 521 -17.79 47.57 -0.95
CA PHE A 521 -18.11 48.97 -0.78
C PHE A 521 -18.07 49.38 0.69
N GLU A 522 -18.62 48.57 1.59
CA GLU A 522 -18.51 48.80 3.03
C GLU A 522 -17.06 48.72 3.51
N LEU A 523 -16.28 47.73 3.05
CA LEU A 523 -14.85 47.63 3.35
C LEU A 523 -14.08 48.85 2.86
N SER A 524 -14.53 49.52 1.80
CA SER A 524 -13.88 50.73 1.28
C SER A 524 -13.95 51.90 2.25
N SER A 525 -14.92 51.90 3.17
CA SER A 525 -14.98 52.87 4.28
C SER A 525 -13.94 52.61 5.37
N VAL A 526 -13.42 51.38 5.46
CA VAL A 526 -12.36 50.99 6.41
C VAL A 526 -10.98 51.11 5.78
N ASN A 527 -10.79 50.58 4.58
CA ASN A 527 -9.55 50.67 3.82
C ASN A 527 -9.82 50.78 2.31
N PRO A 528 -9.86 52.01 1.75
CA PRO A 528 -10.17 52.21 0.33
C PRO A 528 -9.05 51.70 -0.59
N LEU A 529 -7.79 51.70 -0.13
CA LEU A 529 -6.65 51.24 -0.93
C LEU A 529 -6.66 49.72 -1.10
N LEU A 530 -7.03 48.97 -0.05
CA LEU A 530 -7.21 47.52 -0.10
C LEU A 530 -8.27 47.14 -1.14
N VAL A 531 -9.44 47.79 -1.09
CA VAL A 531 -10.52 47.54 -2.04
C VAL A 531 -10.08 47.89 -3.46
N LYS A 532 -9.43 49.04 -3.66
CA LYS A 532 -8.88 49.45 -4.97
C LYS A 532 -7.92 48.42 -5.56
N ALA A 533 -7.15 47.70 -4.73
CA ALA A 533 -6.25 46.64 -5.18
C ALA A 533 -6.97 45.29 -5.42
N MET A 534 -8.02 44.97 -4.66
CA MET A 534 -8.79 43.73 -4.79
C MET A 534 -9.71 43.72 -6.01
N VAL A 535 -10.35 44.85 -6.27
CA VAL A 535 -11.40 44.99 -7.27
C VAL A 535 -10.95 44.54 -8.67
N PRO A 536 -9.78 44.95 -9.21
CA PRO A 536 -9.29 44.46 -10.50
C PRO A 536 -9.11 42.94 -10.54
N LEU A 537 -8.61 42.34 -9.46
CA LEU A 537 -8.38 40.89 -9.38
C LEU A 537 -9.72 40.11 -9.43
N ILE A 538 -10.74 40.62 -8.73
CA ILE A 538 -12.08 40.04 -8.75
C ILE A 538 -12.67 40.15 -10.16
N VAL A 539 -12.52 41.29 -10.82
CA VAL A 539 -12.98 41.50 -12.20
C VAL A 539 -12.35 40.50 -13.16
N THR A 540 -11.04 40.27 -13.06
CA THR A 540 -10.33 39.29 -13.91
C THR A 540 -10.85 37.86 -13.71
N GLN A 541 -11.24 37.50 -12.49
CA GLN A 541 -11.76 36.15 -12.18
C GLN A 541 -13.30 36.03 -12.26
N PHE A 542 -14.01 37.13 -12.52
CA PHE A 542 -15.46 37.24 -12.34
C PHE A 542 -16.24 36.21 -13.17
N SER A 543 -15.98 36.15 -14.48
CA SER A 543 -16.66 35.22 -15.39
C SER A 543 -16.45 33.77 -15.01
N ARG A 544 -15.24 33.42 -14.56
CA ARG A 544 -14.91 32.06 -14.10
C ARG A 544 -15.66 31.71 -12.82
N ARG A 545 -15.89 32.68 -11.93
CA ARG A 545 -16.48 32.46 -10.61
C ARG A 545 -18.01 32.45 -10.63
N PHE A 546 -18.63 33.34 -11.41
CA PHE A 546 -20.07 33.58 -11.38
C PHE A 546 -20.80 33.14 -12.66
N GLY A 547 -20.08 32.65 -13.66
CA GLY A 547 -20.67 32.09 -14.89
C GLY A 547 -21.18 33.13 -15.89
N HIS A 548 -21.06 34.43 -15.60
CA HIS A 548 -21.40 35.52 -16.52
C HIS A 548 -20.37 36.65 -16.44
N SER A 549 -20.31 37.50 -17.47
CA SER A 549 -19.33 38.58 -17.52
C SER A 549 -19.64 39.71 -16.52
N ILE A 550 -18.60 40.43 -16.10
CA ILE A 550 -18.74 41.64 -15.29
C ILE A 550 -19.54 42.73 -16.02
N GLY A 551 -19.46 42.77 -17.36
CA GLY A 551 -20.23 43.71 -18.17
C GLY A 551 -21.72 43.45 -18.09
N LEU A 552 -22.14 42.19 -18.17
CA LEU A 552 -23.56 41.80 -17.97
C LEU A 552 -24.05 42.20 -16.58
N PHE A 553 -23.24 41.93 -15.56
CA PHE A 553 -23.56 42.33 -14.19
C PHE A 553 -23.67 43.85 -14.03
N ALA A 554 -22.78 44.62 -14.64
CA ALA A 554 -22.85 46.07 -14.62
C ALA A 554 -24.12 46.62 -15.30
N GLU A 555 -24.58 45.98 -16.36
CA GLU A 555 -25.86 46.31 -16.99
C GLU A 555 -27.06 45.99 -16.09
N ASP A 556 -27.01 44.91 -15.31
CA ASP A 556 -28.02 44.64 -14.25
C ASP A 556 -28.01 45.76 -13.20
N MET A 557 -26.83 46.24 -12.79
CA MET A 557 -26.70 47.35 -11.82
C MET A 557 -27.28 48.67 -12.33
N VAL A 558 -27.32 48.92 -13.64
CA VAL A 558 -27.97 50.13 -14.22
C VAL A 558 -29.48 50.12 -13.98
N LEU A 559 -30.09 48.93 -13.96
CA LEU A 559 -31.53 48.75 -13.76
C LEU A 559 -31.95 48.82 -12.28
N GLU A 560 -30.98 48.81 -11.34
CA GLU A 560 -31.26 48.98 -9.91
C GLU A 560 -31.61 50.42 -9.54
N ILE A 561 -32.39 50.57 -8.47
CA ILE A 561 -32.71 51.86 -7.86
C ILE A 561 -31.41 52.62 -7.57
N PRO A 562 -31.30 53.91 -7.95
CA PRO A 562 -30.13 54.74 -7.65
C PRO A 562 -29.74 54.67 -6.17
N SER A 563 -28.47 54.35 -5.91
CA SER A 563 -27.89 54.26 -4.57
C SER A 563 -26.42 54.66 -4.61
N THR A 564 -25.86 55.03 -3.45
CA THR A 564 -24.42 55.33 -3.32
C THR A 564 -23.55 54.15 -3.73
N PHE A 565 -23.98 52.93 -3.41
CA PHE A 565 -23.36 51.68 -3.88
C PHE A 565 -23.38 51.58 -5.41
N ARG A 566 -24.55 51.77 -6.05
CA ARG A 566 -24.68 51.71 -7.51
C ARG A 566 -23.76 52.71 -8.19
N THR A 567 -23.74 53.96 -7.71
CA THR A 567 -22.86 55.00 -8.25
C THR A 567 -21.39 54.62 -8.08
N TRP A 568 -20.99 54.15 -6.90
CA TRP A 568 -19.63 53.69 -6.64
C TRP A 568 -19.21 52.54 -7.58
N PHE A 569 -20.06 51.52 -7.73
CA PHE A 569 -19.80 50.36 -8.57
C PHE A 569 -19.65 50.76 -10.03
N LEU A 570 -20.63 51.48 -10.59
CA LEU A 570 -20.61 51.88 -11.99
C LEU A 570 -19.47 52.84 -12.31
N THR A 571 -19.16 53.80 -11.43
CA THR A 571 -18.00 54.70 -11.60
C THR A 571 -16.68 53.94 -11.64
N THR A 572 -16.58 52.87 -10.84
CA THR A 572 -15.34 52.09 -10.71
C THR A 572 -15.13 51.12 -11.88
N HIS A 573 -16.21 50.58 -12.44
CA HIS A 573 -16.14 49.47 -13.38
C HIS A 573 -16.51 49.86 -14.81
N ASN A 574 -17.64 50.53 -14.98
CA ASN A 574 -18.22 50.84 -16.29
C ASN A 574 -18.78 52.27 -16.25
N PRO A 575 -17.93 53.32 -16.15
CA PRO A 575 -18.39 54.69 -15.98
C PRO A 575 -19.24 55.18 -17.16
N GLU A 576 -19.04 54.61 -18.34
CA GLU A 576 -19.86 54.86 -19.54
C GLU A 576 -21.34 54.49 -19.35
N LEU A 577 -21.65 53.52 -18.48
CA LEU A 577 -23.01 53.06 -18.19
C LEU A 577 -23.78 53.99 -17.24
N LEU A 578 -23.13 54.95 -16.57
CA LEU A 578 -23.78 55.89 -15.64
C LEU A 578 -24.81 56.80 -16.34
N ASN A 579 -24.56 57.15 -17.60
CA ASN A 579 -25.35 58.08 -18.38
C ASN A 579 -26.22 57.39 -19.44
N ILE A 580 -26.22 56.05 -19.48
CA ILE A 580 -27.04 55.29 -20.42
C ILE A 580 -28.45 55.13 -19.83
N SER A 581 -29.46 55.41 -20.65
CA SER A 581 -30.86 55.25 -20.20
C SER A 581 -31.17 53.77 -19.98
N PRO A 582 -31.92 53.41 -18.92
CA PRO A 582 -32.34 52.03 -18.64
C PRO A 582 -33.02 51.36 -19.85
N GLU A 583 -33.79 52.12 -20.63
CA GLU A 583 -34.49 51.65 -21.82
C GLU A 583 -33.52 51.11 -22.89
N LEU A 584 -32.37 51.76 -23.10
CA LEU A 584 -31.35 51.30 -24.06
C LEU A 584 -30.67 49.99 -23.61
N ILE A 585 -30.51 49.78 -22.30
CA ILE A 585 -29.97 48.53 -21.75
C ILE A 585 -30.98 47.39 -21.91
N VAL A 586 -32.26 47.66 -21.67
CA VAL A 586 -33.35 46.69 -21.88
C VAL A 586 -33.42 46.26 -23.35
N GLN A 587 -33.29 47.18 -24.30
CA GLN A 587 -33.20 46.87 -25.73
C GLN A 587 -31.98 46.01 -26.07
N LYS A 588 -30.78 46.40 -25.61
CA LYS A 588 -29.54 45.62 -25.84
C LYS A 588 -29.62 44.19 -25.29
N LYS A 589 -30.24 43.98 -24.12
CA LYS A 589 -30.45 42.64 -23.55
C LYS A 589 -31.41 41.81 -24.39
N ALA A 590 -32.51 42.43 -24.83
CA ALA A 590 -33.47 41.77 -25.70
C ALA A 590 -32.86 41.35 -27.05
N ASP A 591 -32.00 42.18 -27.64
CA ASP A 591 -31.30 41.85 -28.90
C ASP A 591 -30.37 40.63 -28.74
N ARG A 592 -29.66 40.53 -27.61
CA ARG A 592 -28.79 39.37 -27.33
C ARG A 592 -29.56 38.07 -27.18
N VAL A 593 -30.74 38.10 -26.56
CA VAL A 593 -31.61 36.92 -26.43
C VAL A 593 -32.03 36.42 -27.81
N ILE A 594 -32.37 37.35 -28.73
CA ILE A 594 -32.69 37.00 -30.12
C ILE A 594 -31.47 36.41 -30.84
N GLN A 595 -30.29 37.05 -30.75
CA GLN A 595 -29.07 36.54 -31.38
C GLN A 595 -28.65 35.16 -30.86
N ALA A 596 -28.68 34.95 -29.54
CA ALA A 596 -28.37 33.65 -28.95
C ALA A 596 -29.34 32.55 -29.42
N CYS A 597 -30.63 32.88 -29.58
CA CYS A 597 -31.62 31.96 -30.13
C CYS A 597 -31.31 31.62 -31.60
N VAL A 598 -30.94 32.61 -32.42
CA VAL A 598 -30.51 32.43 -33.82
C VAL A 598 -29.28 31.53 -33.90
N GLU A 599 -28.28 31.75 -33.05
CA GLU A 599 -27.06 30.92 -33.01
C GLU A 599 -27.36 29.48 -32.62
N GLN A 600 -28.21 29.24 -31.62
CA GLN A 600 -28.61 27.89 -31.22
C GLN A 600 -29.33 27.15 -32.36
N ILE A 601 -30.22 27.83 -33.10
CA ILE A 601 -30.88 27.27 -34.28
C ILE A 601 -29.85 26.95 -35.37
N THR A 602 -28.94 27.88 -35.64
CA THR A 602 -27.92 27.75 -36.69
C THR A 602 -26.95 26.60 -36.40
N ASN A 603 -26.57 26.41 -35.13
CA ASN A 603 -25.66 25.37 -34.68
C ASN A 603 -26.36 24.04 -34.33
N PHE A 604 -27.68 23.93 -34.54
CA PHE A 604 -28.40 22.69 -34.27
C PHE A 604 -27.84 21.51 -35.10
N PRO A 605 -27.41 20.41 -34.46
CA PRO A 605 -26.77 19.30 -35.16
C PRO A 605 -27.80 18.48 -35.95
N VAL A 606 -27.54 18.30 -37.25
CA VAL A 606 -28.34 17.45 -38.14
C VAL A 606 -27.65 16.09 -38.29
N VAL A 607 -27.95 15.17 -37.38
CA VAL A 607 -27.35 13.83 -37.35
C VAL A 607 -28.36 12.79 -37.82
N VAL A 608 -28.08 12.15 -38.97
CA VAL A 608 -28.84 11.02 -39.52
C VAL A 608 -27.88 9.83 -39.59
N GLU A 609 -27.59 9.23 -38.45
CA GLU A 609 -26.71 8.06 -38.32
C GLU A 609 -27.31 6.83 -39.01
N SER A 610 -26.46 5.93 -39.52
CA SER A 610 -26.75 4.74 -40.34
C SER A 610 -28.12 4.09 -40.09
N VAL A 611 -29.16 4.67 -40.69
CA VAL A 611 -30.54 4.25 -40.47
C VAL A 611 -30.81 2.96 -41.23
N ALA A 612 -31.30 1.94 -40.53
CA ALA A 612 -31.44 0.60 -41.08
C ALA A 612 -32.61 0.45 -42.07
N ASN A 613 -33.68 1.23 -41.89
CA ASN A 613 -34.90 1.12 -42.70
C ASN A 613 -35.70 2.44 -42.72
N ARG A 614 -36.69 2.51 -43.62
CA ARG A 614 -37.49 3.72 -43.84
C ARG A 614 -38.36 4.15 -42.65
N VAL A 615 -38.78 3.21 -41.80
CA VAL A 615 -39.62 3.50 -40.62
C VAL A 615 -38.82 4.29 -39.59
N VAL A 616 -37.59 3.87 -39.32
CA VAL A 616 -36.68 4.58 -38.41
C VAL A 616 -36.32 5.96 -38.98
N LEU A 617 -36.16 6.08 -40.30
CA LEU A 617 -35.82 7.35 -40.94
C LEU A 617 -36.93 8.40 -40.78
N ALA A 618 -38.20 7.99 -40.89
CA ALA A 618 -39.35 8.87 -40.67
C ALA A 618 -39.45 9.36 -39.20
N SER A 619 -39.12 8.49 -38.24
CA SER A 619 -39.05 8.85 -36.82
C SER A 619 -37.93 9.85 -36.52
N VAL A 620 -36.74 9.66 -37.10
CA VAL A 620 -35.61 10.60 -36.97
C VAL A 620 -35.96 11.97 -37.55
N HIS A 621 -36.57 12.01 -38.73
CA HIS A 621 -37.03 13.26 -39.36
C HIS A 621 -37.99 14.05 -38.44
N THR A 622 -38.97 13.36 -37.87
CA THR A 622 -39.96 13.97 -36.96
C THR A 622 -39.31 14.48 -35.68
N THR A 623 -38.36 13.72 -35.13
CA THR A 623 -37.64 14.07 -33.90
C THR A 623 -36.78 15.32 -34.08
N LEU A 624 -36.00 15.38 -35.15
CA LEU A 624 -35.13 16.53 -35.44
C LEU A 624 -35.94 17.82 -35.65
N LYS A 625 -37.08 17.74 -36.37
CA LYS A 625 -37.98 18.90 -36.54
C LYS A 625 -38.56 19.36 -35.21
N LYS A 626 -39.04 18.43 -34.37
CA LYS A 626 -39.60 18.77 -33.05
C LYS A 626 -38.55 19.39 -32.11
N GLN A 627 -37.33 18.84 -32.09
CA GLN A 627 -36.23 19.37 -31.29
C GLN A 627 -35.80 20.77 -31.73
N LEU A 628 -35.71 21.01 -33.04
CA LEU A 628 -35.43 22.34 -33.60
C LEU A 628 -36.48 23.37 -33.17
N GLU A 629 -37.77 23.01 -33.19
CA GLU A 629 -38.87 23.90 -32.76
C GLU A 629 -38.89 24.12 -31.24
N CYS A 630 -38.33 23.20 -30.46
CA CYS A 630 -38.19 23.35 -29.00
C CYS A 630 -37.21 24.46 -28.60
N ILE A 631 -36.21 24.79 -29.44
CA ILE A 631 -35.24 25.86 -29.16
C ILE A 631 -35.95 27.21 -28.97
N VAL A 632 -36.98 27.47 -29.77
CA VAL A 632 -37.73 28.72 -29.70
C VAL A 632 -38.85 28.66 -28.66
N THR A 633 -39.59 27.55 -28.61
CA THR A 633 -40.76 27.43 -27.72
C THR A 633 -40.41 27.25 -26.24
N LYS A 634 -39.19 26.78 -25.91
CA LYS A 634 -38.74 26.61 -24.52
C LYS A 634 -37.86 27.76 -24.01
N ASN A 635 -37.53 28.75 -24.83
CA ASN A 635 -36.75 29.90 -24.39
C ASN A 635 -37.65 30.85 -23.58
N THR A 636 -37.49 30.83 -22.26
CA THR A 636 -38.32 31.61 -21.32
C THR A 636 -38.05 33.11 -21.36
N GLU A 637 -36.90 33.54 -21.88
CA GLU A 637 -36.50 34.95 -21.97
C GLU A 637 -36.95 35.60 -23.28
N LEU A 638 -37.15 34.79 -24.33
CA LEU A 638 -37.53 35.27 -25.65
C LEU A 638 -38.85 36.07 -25.65
N PRO A 639 -39.95 35.67 -24.99
CA PRO A 639 -41.18 36.47 -24.98
C PRO A 639 -40.98 37.90 -24.45
N ASN A 640 -40.20 38.05 -23.38
CA ASN A 640 -39.89 39.37 -22.81
C ASN A 640 -38.98 40.18 -23.73
N ALA A 641 -38.02 39.54 -24.40
CA ALA A 641 -37.19 40.19 -25.41
C ALA A 641 -38.02 40.72 -26.60
N LEU A 642 -39.04 39.97 -27.05
CA LEU A 642 -39.94 40.40 -28.12
C LEU A 642 -40.76 41.62 -27.72
N ILE A 643 -41.31 41.62 -26.50
CA ILE A 643 -42.07 42.77 -25.95
C ILE A 643 -41.17 44.01 -25.89
N ASN A 644 -39.96 43.86 -25.36
CA ASN A 644 -39.01 44.97 -25.18
C ASN A 644 -38.50 45.58 -26.49
N LEU A 645 -38.51 44.82 -27.59
CA LEU A 645 -38.12 45.28 -28.93
C LEU A 645 -39.32 45.62 -29.83
N GLY A 646 -40.55 45.51 -29.33
CA GLY A 646 -41.76 45.83 -30.07
C GLY A 646 -42.13 44.83 -31.17
N TYR A 647 -41.62 43.59 -31.11
CA TYR A 647 -42.00 42.53 -32.05
C TYR A 647 -43.35 41.91 -31.66
N SER A 648 -44.33 41.99 -32.56
CA SER A 648 -45.65 41.34 -32.40
C SER A 648 -45.65 39.87 -32.84
N THR A 649 -44.61 39.42 -33.54
CA THR A 649 -44.42 38.05 -34.04
C THR A 649 -42.94 37.62 -33.89
N GLN A 650 -42.59 36.39 -34.30
CA GLN A 650 -41.19 35.95 -34.28
C GLN A 650 -40.31 36.86 -35.14
N PRO A 651 -39.11 37.25 -34.67
CA PRO A 651 -38.18 38.11 -35.40
C PRO A 651 -37.78 37.49 -36.74
N PRO A 652 -37.61 38.29 -37.81
CA PRO A 652 -37.21 37.80 -39.12
C PRO A 652 -35.96 36.90 -39.09
N ALA A 653 -34.97 37.24 -38.27
CA ALA A 653 -33.73 36.48 -38.13
C ALA A 653 -33.95 35.05 -37.58
N ILE A 654 -34.88 34.88 -36.63
CA ILE A 654 -35.22 33.55 -36.09
C ILE A 654 -35.98 32.72 -37.14
N VAL A 655 -36.90 33.36 -37.88
CA VAL A 655 -37.66 32.71 -38.96
C VAL A 655 -36.73 32.22 -40.07
N GLU A 656 -35.78 33.05 -40.47
CA GLU A 656 -34.78 32.71 -41.49
C GLU A 656 -33.89 31.54 -41.04
N ALA A 657 -33.36 31.59 -39.81
CA ALA A 657 -32.52 30.53 -39.26
C ALA A 657 -33.26 29.18 -39.18
N LEU A 658 -34.53 29.18 -38.74
CA LEU A 658 -35.35 27.97 -38.70
C LEU A 658 -35.60 27.39 -40.09
N THR A 659 -35.88 28.26 -41.07
CA THR A 659 -36.14 27.84 -42.45
C THR A 659 -34.91 27.16 -43.06
N ASN A 660 -33.74 27.77 -42.90
CA ASN A 660 -32.48 27.23 -43.39
C ASN A 660 -32.15 25.87 -42.76
N LYS A 661 -32.33 25.74 -41.44
CA LYS A 661 -32.04 24.48 -40.74
C LYS A 661 -33.06 23.38 -41.07
N LYS A 662 -34.34 23.71 -41.27
CA LYS A 662 -35.36 22.76 -41.75
C LYS A 662 -35.02 22.20 -43.14
N ALA A 663 -34.52 23.04 -44.05
CA ALA A 663 -34.07 22.61 -45.37
C ALA A 663 -32.83 21.71 -45.31
N GLU A 664 -31.90 21.96 -44.38
CA GLU A 664 -30.74 21.11 -44.12
C GLU A 664 -31.15 19.70 -43.63
N ILE A 665 -32.07 19.63 -42.66
CA ILE A 665 -32.65 18.35 -42.18
C ILE A 665 -33.25 17.57 -43.35
N GLN A 666 -34.04 18.23 -44.21
CA GLN A 666 -34.69 17.57 -45.34
C GLN A 666 -33.67 16.94 -46.30
N ARG A 667 -32.62 17.68 -46.68
CA ARG A 667 -31.55 17.16 -47.55
C ARG A 667 -30.84 15.94 -46.97
N ALA A 668 -30.60 15.92 -45.65
CA ALA A 668 -29.97 14.79 -44.98
C ALA A 668 -30.87 13.53 -45.01
N ILE A 669 -32.17 13.71 -44.82
CA ILE A 669 -33.17 12.62 -44.89
C ILE A 669 -33.27 12.05 -46.30
N ASP A 670 -33.31 12.89 -47.33
CA ASP A 670 -33.42 12.44 -48.73
C ASP A 670 -32.20 11.61 -49.17
N ASN A 671 -31.00 12.01 -48.72
CA ASN A 671 -29.75 11.27 -48.96
C ASN A 671 -29.75 9.90 -48.25
N ALA A 672 -30.17 9.86 -46.98
CA ALA A 672 -30.25 8.60 -46.24
C ALA A 672 -31.29 7.64 -46.83
N SER A 673 -32.45 8.14 -47.26
CA SER A 673 -33.49 7.37 -47.94
C SER A 673 -32.95 6.70 -49.21
N SER A 674 -32.25 7.46 -50.05
CA SER A 674 -31.64 6.95 -51.29
C SER A 674 -30.64 5.81 -51.04
N LYS A 675 -29.85 5.89 -49.96
CA LYS A 675 -28.92 4.83 -49.57
C LYS A 675 -29.62 3.54 -49.13
N ILE A 676 -30.71 3.66 -48.36
CA ILE A 676 -31.52 2.50 -47.94
C ILE A 676 -32.08 1.77 -49.16
N ILE A 677 -32.65 2.52 -50.11
CA ILE A 677 -33.20 1.97 -51.37
C ILE A 677 -32.13 1.22 -52.16
N SER A 678 -30.95 1.82 -52.32
CA SER A 678 -29.84 1.19 -53.05
C SER A 678 -29.42 -0.14 -52.39
N LYS A 679 -29.35 -0.18 -51.06
CA LYS A 679 -29.00 -1.39 -50.29
C LYS A 679 -30.08 -2.48 -50.37
N GLU A 680 -31.36 -2.13 -50.29
CA GLU A 680 -32.48 -3.06 -50.47
C GLU A 680 -32.43 -3.74 -51.85
N ASN A 681 -32.18 -2.95 -52.89
CA ASN A 681 -32.05 -3.44 -54.27
C ASN A 681 -30.81 -4.33 -54.44
N ALA A 682 -29.66 -3.93 -53.88
CA ALA A 682 -28.43 -4.74 -53.91
C ALA A 682 -28.62 -6.10 -53.20
N THR A 683 -29.27 -6.10 -52.04
CA THR A 683 -29.57 -7.33 -51.29
C THR A 683 -30.47 -8.28 -52.08
N THR A 684 -31.49 -7.74 -52.76
CA THR A 684 -32.40 -8.51 -53.60
C THR A 684 -31.67 -9.13 -54.79
N TYR A 685 -30.77 -8.37 -55.42
CA TYR A 685 -29.94 -8.85 -56.52
C TYR A 685 -29.00 -9.99 -56.11
N LEU A 686 -28.30 -9.85 -54.97
CA LEU A 686 -27.43 -10.91 -54.43
C LEU A 686 -28.16 -12.22 -54.16
N ARG A 687 -29.41 -12.13 -53.66
CA ARG A 687 -30.29 -13.29 -53.47
C ARG A 687 -30.66 -13.93 -54.81
N HIS A 688 -31.02 -13.13 -55.81
CA HIS A 688 -31.42 -13.62 -57.13
C HIS A 688 -30.31 -14.44 -57.81
N ILE A 689 -29.06 -13.95 -57.77
CA ILE A 689 -27.91 -14.65 -58.37
C ILE A 689 -27.34 -15.76 -57.47
N LYS A 690 -27.97 -16.01 -56.30
CA LYS A 690 -27.51 -16.97 -55.29
C LYS A 690 -26.04 -16.76 -54.91
N PHE A 691 -25.59 -15.50 -54.80
CA PHE A 691 -24.18 -15.17 -54.61
C PHE A 691 -23.59 -15.83 -53.36
N GLN A 692 -24.34 -15.85 -52.26
CA GLN A 692 -23.90 -16.45 -51.01
C GLN A 692 -23.60 -17.95 -51.16
N LEU A 693 -24.44 -18.67 -51.90
CA LEU A 693 -24.21 -20.09 -52.18
C LEU A 693 -22.86 -20.33 -52.87
N HIS A 694 -22.48 -19.45 -53.79
CA HIS A 694 -21.17 -19.54 -54.46
C HIS A 694 -19.99 -19.24 -53.52
N VAL A 695 -20.14 -18.23 -52.65
CA VAL A 695 -19.14 -17.90 -51.61
C VAL A 695 -18.97 -19.06 -50.63
N ASP A 696 -20.06 -19.68 -50.18
CA ASP A 696 -20.04 -20.80 -49.23
C ASP A 696 -19.38 -22.05 -49.83
N VAL A 697 -19.64 -22.33 -51.12
CA VAL A 697 -18.98 -23.42 -51.85
C VAL A 697 -17.46 -23.18 -51.91
N ILE A 698 -17.01 -21.96 -52.27
CA ILE A 698 -15.58 -21.63 -52.30
C ILE A 698 -14.96 -21.78 -50.91
N TYR A 699 -15.63 -21.29 -49.86
CA TYR A 699 -15.15 -21.42 -48.49
C TYR A 699 -14.98 -22.89 -48.06
N GLY A 700 -15.96 -23.74 -48.36
CA GLY A 700 -15.87 -25.18 -48.11
C GLY A 700 -14.69 -25.83 -48.85
N MET A 701 -14.42 -25.39 -50.08
CA MET A 701 -13.30 -25.89 -50.87
C MET A 701 -11.94 -25.40 -50.36
N VAL A 702 -11.85 -24.17 -49.82
CA VAL A 702 -10.65 -23.69 -49.12
C VAL A 702 -10.35 -24.57 -47.90
N LYS A 703 -11.36 -24.87 -47.08
CA LYS A 703 -11.22 -25.73 -45.91
C LYS A 703 -10.71 -27.13 -46.25
N GLN A 704 -11.17 -27.71 -47.37
CA GLN A 704 -10.65 -29.01 -47.83
C GLN A 704 -9.14 -28.95 -48.13
N PHE A 705 -8.63 -27.88 -48.74
CA PHE A 705 -7.19 -27.75 -48.99
C PHE A 705 -6.36 -27.44 -47.74
N GLU A 706 -6.96 -26.79 -46.75
CA GLU A 706 -6.36 -26.62 -45.42
C GLU A 706 -6.14 -27.99 -44.76
N THR A 707 -7.13 -28.89 -44.83
CA THR A 707 -6.99 -30.26 -44.29
C THR A 707 -6.01 -31.14 -45.09
N GLU A 708 -5.86 -30.91 -46.39
CA GLU A 708 -4.93 -31.67 -47.25
C GLU A 708 -3.48 -31.11 -47.25
N VAL A 709 -3.18 -30.09 -46.44
CA VAL A 709 -1.87 -29.41 -46.33
C VAL A 709 -1.34 -28.87 -47.68
N LYS A 710 -2.24 -28.58 -48.63
CA LYS A 710 -1.90 -28.02 -49.95
C LYS A 710 -1.80 -26.49 -49.88
N LYS A 711 -0.65 -25.98 -49.40
CA LYS A 711 -0.43 -24.55 -49.10
C LYS A 711 -0.75 -23.59 -50.27
N LYS A 712 -0.30 -23.89 -51.51
CA LYS A 712 -0.47 -22.97 -52.66
C LYS A 712 -1.94 -22.86 -53.14
N PRO A 713 -2.68 -23.95 -53.39
CA PRO A 713 -4.10 -23.88 -53.75
C PRO A 713 -4.98 -23.22 -52.68
N MET A 714 -4.69 -23.47 -51.40
CA MET A 714 -5.39 -22.85 -50.27
C MET A 714 -5.25 -21.32 -50.28
N GLN A 715 -4.02 -20.81 -50.43
CA GLN A 715 -3.75 -19.36 -50.48
C GLN A 715 -4.48 -18.65 -51.63
N HIS A 716 -4.50 -19.26 -52.82
CA HIS A 716 -5.24 -18.71 -53.95
C HIS A 716 -6.76 -18.75 -53.74
N GLY A 717 -7.28 -19.81 -53.12
CA GLY A 717 -8.70 -19.92 -52.75
C GLY A 717 -9.13 -18.86 -51.72
N LEU A 718 -8.30 -18.61 -50.71
CA LEU A 718 -8.53 -17.53 -49.73
C LEU A 718 -8.52 -16.15 -50.39
N ALA A 719 -7.59 -15.90 -51.32
CA ALA A 719 -7.53 -14.63 -52.05
C ALA A 719 -8.80 -14.39 -52.90
N LEU A 720 -9.31 -15.43 -53.56
CA LEU A 720 -10.57 -15.38 -54.29
C LEU A 720 -11.75 -15.07 -53.36
N LEU A 721 -11.87 -15.81 -52.25
CA LEU A 721 -12.94 -15.63 -51.29
C LEU A 721 -12.97 -14.20 -50.72
N LYS A 722 -11.80 -13.70 -50.30
CA LYS A 722 -11.66 -12.33 -49.79
C LYS A 722 -12.11 -11.30 -50.83
N GLY A 723 -11.65 -11.43 -52.08
CA GLY A 723 -12.03 -10.50 -53.14
C GLY A 723 -13.54 -10.49 -53.44
N LEU A 724 -14.21 -11.65 -53.35
CA LEU A 724 -15.66 -11.74 -53.56
C LEU A 724 -16.46 -11.15 -52.39
N VAL A 725 -16.03 -11.38 -51.15
CA VAL A 725 -16.66 -10.79 -49.96
C VAL A 725 -16.48 -9.27 -49.96
N ASP A 726 -15.31 -8.77 -50.35
CA ASP A 726 -15.08 -7.33 -50.48
C ASP A 726 -15.94 -6.71 -51.60
N ALA A 727 -16.10 -7.39 -52.74
CA ALA A 727 -17.02 -6.95 -53.79
C ALA A 727 -18.48 -6.90 -53.31
N GLN A 728 -18.94 -7.90 -52.54
CA GLN A 728 -20.28 -7.91 -51.94
C GLN A 728 -20.48 -6.76 -50.95
N ARG A 729 -19.48 -6.51 -50.10
CA ARG A 729 -19.53 -5.40 -49.14
C ARG A 729 -19.61 -4.05 -49.86
N ASN A 730 -18.83 -3.87 -50.92
CA ASN A 730 -18.86 -2.64 -51.72
C ASN A 730 -20.22 -2.48 -52.41
N PHE A 731 -20.78 -3.56 -52.95
CA PHE A 731 -22.10 -3.54 -53.60
C PHE A 731 -23.22 -3.13 -52.64
N LEU A 732 -23.19 -3.64 -51.40
CA LEU A 732 -24.21 -3.30 -50.39
C LEU A 732 -24.11 -1.86 -49.87
N ASN A 733 -23.00 -1.17 -50.10
CA ASN A 733 -22.71 0.13 -49.48
C ASN A 733 -22.28 1.23 -50.47
N SER A 734 -22.35 1.01 -51.79
CA SER A 734 -21.79 1.94 -52.78
C SER A 734 -22.51 3.28 -52.86
N GLY A 735 -23.79 3.33 -52.51
CA GLY A 735 -24.64 4.51 -52.73
C GLY A 735 -24.91 4.82 -54.20
N LEU A 736 -24.45 3.98 -55.14
CA LEU A 736 -24.70 4.13 -56.58
C LEU A 736 -26.16 3.78 -56.92
N SER A 737 -26.61 4.21 -58.09
CA SER A 737 -27.89 3.75 -58.64
C SER A 737 -27.86 2.23 -58.82
N HIS A 738 -29.02 1.55 -58.78
CA HIS A 738 -29.05 0.09 -58.85
C HIS A 738 -28.33 -0.46 -60.10
N LYS A 739 -28.51 0.20 -61.25
CA LYS A 739 -27.89 -0.20 -62.52
C LYS A 739 -26.36 -0.07 -62.48
N GLU A 740 -25.85 1.08 -62.04
CA GLU A 740 -24.40 1.32 -61.93
C GLU A 740 -23.77 0.40 -60.88
N ASN A 741 -24.46 0.21 -59.75
CA ASN A 741 -24.00 -0.63 -58.66
C ASN A 741 -23.86 -2.10 -59.12
N VAL A 742 -24.83 -2.61 -59.88
CA VAL A 742 -24.80 -3.99 -60.42
C VAL A 742 -23.65 -4.16 -61.39
N VAL A 743 -23.47 -3.21 -62.32
CA VAL A 743 -22.36 -3.24 -63.29
C VAL A 743 -21.00 -3.24 -62.58
N GLU A 744 -20.85 -2.37 -61.58
CA GLU A 744 -19.61 -2.25 -60.80
C GLU A 744 -19.33 -3.51 -59.97
N PHE A 745 -20.37 -4.10 -59.34
CA PHE A 745 -20.24 -5.36 -58.62
C PHE A 745 -19.84 -6.53 -59.53
N GLN A 746 -20.48 -6.64 -60.70
CA GLN A 746 -20.14 -7.67 -61.69
C GLN A 746 -18.69 -7.49 -62.17
N ARG A 747 -18.28 -6.27 -62.48
CA ARG A 747 -16.90 -5.93 -62.88
C ARG A 747 -15.90 -6.33 -61.81
N ASN A 748 -16.17 -6.01 -60.55
CA ASN A 748 -15.30 -6.34 -59.43
C ASN A 748 -15.21 -7.86 -59.22
N CYS A 749 -16.32 -8.59 -59.26
CA CYS A 749 -16.31 -10.05 -59.21
C CYS A 749 -15.50 -10.68 -60.36
N GLN A 750 -15.67 -10.18 -61.59
CA GLN A 750 -14.92 -10.65 -62.75
C GLN A 750 -13.41 -10.38 -62.63
N LEU A 751 -13.02 -9.20 -62.15
CA LEU A 751 -11.61 -8.87 -61.92
C LEU A 751 -10.96 -9.80 -60.88
N VAL A 752 -11.70 -10.15 -59.82
CA VAL A 752 -11.22 -11.11 -58.82
C VAL A 752 -11.06 -12.49 -59.45
N ILE A 753 -12.02 -12.94 -60.27
CA ILE A 753 -11.95 -14.23 -60.97
C ILE A 753 -10.79 -14.29 -61.97
N GLN A 754 -10.52 -13.22 -62.72
CA GLN A 754 -9.43 -13.16 -63.70
C GLN A 754 -8.04 -13.25 -63.07
N LYS A 755 -7.89 -12.85 -61.82
CA LYS A 755 -6.62 -12.91 -61.08
C LYS A 755 -6.30 -14.32 -60.53
N ILE A 756 -7.21 -15.28 -60.70
CA ILE A 756 -6.99 -16.65 -60.20
C ILE A 756 -5.89 -17.34 -61.02
N PRO A 757 -4.86 -17.92 -60.37
CA PRO A 757 -3.80 -18.64 -61.07
C PRO A 757 -4.29 -19.88 -61.82
N THR A 758 -3.62 -20.22 -62.91
CA THR A 758 -3.95 -21.39 -63.77
C THR A 758 -3.96 -22.71 -63.01
N SER A 759 -3.21 -22.83 -61.91
CA SER A 759 -3.25 -24.03 -61.05
C SER A 759 -4.63 -24.28 -60.42
N LEU A 760 -5.41 -23.23 -60.11
CA LEU A 760 -6.74 -23.36 -59.52
C LEU A 760 -7.81 -23.60 -60.59
N SER A 761 -7.67 -22.94 -61.74
CA SER A 761 -8.64 -23.06 -62.84
C SER A 761 -8.62 -24.43 -63.51
N ARG A 762 -7.47 -25.12 -63.50
CA ARG A 762 -7.30 -26.48 -64.04
C ARG A 762 -7.77 -27.59 -63.08
N HIS A 763 -8.06 -27.26 -61.82
CA HIS A 763 -8.53 -28.24 -60.85
C HIS A 763 -10.02 -28.56 -61.10
N PRO A 764 -10.44 -29.83 -61.24
CA PRO A 764 -11.79 -30.20 -61.73
C PRO A 764 -12.95 -29.55 -60.95
N LYS A 765 -12.87 -29.57 -59.61
CA LYS A 765 -13.90 -28.97 -58.76
C LYS A 765 -13.88 -27.43 -58.78
N TRP A 766 -12.70 -26.81 -58.74
CA TRP A 766 -12.53 -25.35 -58.67
C TRP A 766 -12.83 -24.71 -60.02
N GLY A 767 -12.32 -25.27 -61.11
CA GLY A 767 -12.64 -24.85 -62.46
C GLY A 767 -14.15 -24.88 -62.73
N LYS A 768 -14.87 -25.91 -62.27
CA LYS A 768 -16.34 -25.98 -62.40
C LYS A 768 -17.06 -24.92 -61.58
N CYS A 769 -16.64 -24.67 -60.34
CA CYS A 769 -17.22 -23.64 -59.47
C CYS A 769 -16.98 -22.22 -60.03
N ILE A 770 -15.73 -21.92 -60.42
CA ILE A 770 -15.34 -20.63 -61.01
C ILE A 770 -16.08 -20.40 -62.34
N LYS A 771 -16.19 -21.42 -63.18
CA LYS A 771 -16.96 -21.36 -64.42
C LYS A 771 -18.43 -21.10 -64.14
N SER A 772 -19.05 -21.84 -63.21
CA SER A 772 -20.45 -21.61 -62.81
C SER A 772 -20.69 -20.19 -62.31
N MET A 773 -19.78 -19.61 -61.52
CA MET A 773 -19.90 -18.22 -61.08
C MET A 773 -19.76 -17.24 -62.23
N SER A 774 -18.77 -17.44 -63.10
CA SER A 774 -18.58 -16.61 -64.29
C SER A 774 -19.80 -16.65 -65.21
N ASP A 775 -20.37 -17.83 -65.42
CA ASP A 775 -21.58 -18.04 -66.21
C ASP A 775 -22.80 -17.39 -65.54
N THR A 776 -22.94 -17.47 -64.21
CA THR A 776 -23.99 -16.74 -63.46
C THR A 776 -23.82 -15.23 -63.60
N PHE A 777 -22.60 -14.67 -63.59
CA PHE A 777 -22.38 -13.24 -63.81
C PHE A 777 -22.64 -12.81 -65.26
N VAL A 778 -22.31 -13.64 -66.25
CA VAL A 778 -22.59 -13.36 -67.67
C VAL A 778 -24.09 -13.51 -68.00
N SER A 779 -24.75 -14.54 -67.47
CA SER A 779 -26.19 -14.78 -67.63
C SER A 779 -27.03 -13.72 -66.91
N SER A 780 -26.64 -13.33 -65.69
CA SER A 780 -27.28 -12.21 -64.98
C SER A 780 -27.01 -10.86 -65.62
N HIS A 781 -25.91 -10.67 -66.35
CA HIS A 781 -25.68 -9.50 -67.19
C HIS A 781 -26.67 -9.46 -68.37
N MET A 782 -26.90 -10.61 -69.05
CA MET A 782 -27.92 -10.72 -70.09
C MET A 782 -29.33 -10.49 -69.55
N HIS A 783 -29.69 -11.07 -68.39
CA HIS A 783 -30.99 -10.81 -67.75
C HIS A 783 -31.14 -9.36 -67.27
N ALA A 784 -30.13 -8.74 -66.67
CA ALA A 784 -30.18 -7.32 -66.28
C ALA A 784 -30.35 -6.39 -67.49
N THR A 785 -29.90 -6.83 -68.68
CA THR A 785 -30.03 -6.09 -69.94
C THR A 785 -31.35 -6.39 -70.68
N VAL A 786 -31.88 -7.62 -70.57
CA VAL A 786 -33.12 -8.08 -71.25
C VAL A 786 -34.40 -7.81 -70.45
N THR A 787 -34.34 -7.88 -69.12
CA THR A 787 -35.50 -7.58 -68.24
C THR A 787 -35.73 -6.08 -68.05
N MET A 788 -34.85 -5.24 -68.63
CA MET A 788 -34.99 -3.78 -68.67
C MET A 788 -34.93 -3.27 -70.11
N GLY A 789 -35.81 -3.83 -70.96
CA GLY A 789 -35.97 -3.43 -72.36
C GLY A 789 -36.07 -1.91 -72.52
N GLY A 790 -35.18 -1.39 -73.36
CA GLY A 790 -35.03 0.01 -73.73
C GLY A 790 -33.81 0.11 -74.64
N GLU A 791 -34.09 0.14 -75.94
CA GLU A 791 -33.22 0.08 -77.12
C GLU A 791 -31.80 0.70 -77.00
N HIS A 792 -30.85 -0.02 -77.63
CA HIS A 792 -29.57 0.38 -78.19
C HIS A 792 -28.30 -0.32 -77.67
N HIS A 793 -27.53 -0.81 -78.65
CA HIS A 793 -26.14 -1.25 -78.63
C HIS A 793 -25.83 -2.71 -78.23
N GLY A 794 -26.37 -3.63 -79.04
CA GLY A 794 -25.60 -4.79 -79.47
C GLY A 794 -24.40 -4.34 -80.31
N LEU A 795 -23.22 -4.16 -79.71
CA LEU A 795 -21.93 -4.13 -80.43
C LEU A 795 -20.68 -4.17 -79.53
N PHE A 796 -20.79 -4.08 -78.20
CA PHE A 796 -19.61 -4.10 -77.30
C PHE A 796 -19.26 -5.47 -76.69
N ALA A 797 -20.20 -6.42 -76.63
CA ALA A 797 -19.96 -7.72 -75.99
C ALA A 797 -19.19 -8.75 -76.85
N LYS A 798 -19.01 -8.49 -78.16
CA LYS A 798 -18.34 -9.44 -79.08
C LYS A 798 -16.82 -9.22 -79.21
N LYS A 799 -16.29 -8.07 -78.75
CA LYS A 799 -14.88 -7.68 -78.99
C LYS A 799 -13.93 -7.93 -77.82
N ILE A 800 -14.42 -8.11 -76.59
CA ILE A 800 -13.56 -8.39 -75.42
C ILE A 800 -13.43 -9.89 -75.13
N THR A 801 -14.39 -10.71 -75.56
CA THR A 801 -14.38 -12.16 -75.31
C THR A 801 -13.48 -12.94 -76.28
N LEU A 802 -13.18 -12.41 -77.48
CA LEU A 802 -12.35 -13.07 -78.49
C LEU A 802 -10.85 -12.71 -78.44
N GLN A 803 -10.45 -11.60 -77.81
CA GLN A 803 -9.04 -11.15 -77.79
C GLN A 803 -8.24 -11.47 -76.51
N LYS A 804 -8.84 -12.13 -75.51
CA LYS A 804 -8.13 -12.56 -74.29
C LYS A 804 -8.30 -14.03 -73.91
N MET A 805 -9.06 -14.82 -74.68
CA MET A 805 -9.19 -16.28 -74.49
C MET A 805 -8.13 -17.09 -75.25
N GLU A 806 -7.28 -16.49 -76.08
CA GLU A 806 -6.18 -17.17 -76.81
C GLU A 806 -4.92 -17.45 -75.96
N ARG A 807 -4.91 -17.16 -74.66
CA ARG A 807 -3.75 -17.41 -73.79
C ARG A 807 -4.06 -18.25 -72.55
N ASN A 808 -4.96 -19.23 -72.68
CA ASN A 808 -5.13 -20.25 -71.64
C ASN A 808 -5.41 -21.64 -72.24
N PRO A 809 -4.43 -22.56 -72.28
CA PRO A 809 -4.55 -23.82 -73.05
C PRO A 809 -5.52 -24.87 -72.46
N ILE A 810 -6.41 -24.52 -71.52
CA ILE A 810 -7.34 -25.48 -70.88
C ILE A 810 -8.83 -25.14 -71.11
N LEU A 811 -9.14 -24.23 -72.04
CA LEU A 811 -10.52 -24.08 -72.56
C LEU A 811 -10.62 -24.34 -74.07
N THR A 812 -9.63 -25.03 -74.64
CA THR A 812 -9.50 -25.34 -76.08
C THR A 812 -9.64 -26.84 -76.35
N PRO A 813 -10.67 -27.52 -75.79
CA PRO A 813 -11.52 -28.29 -76.69
C PRO A 813 -12.97 -28.32 -76.19
N LEU A 814 -13.77 -27.36 -76.66
CA LEU A 814 -15.21 -27.50 -76.91
C LEU A 814 -15.54 -26.28 -77.78
N ILE A 815 -16.14 -26.51 -78.94
CA ILE A 815 -16.38 -25.56 -80.04
C ILE A 815 -15.24 -25.52 -81.07
N ARG A 816 -15.06 -26.62 -81.82
CA ARG A 816 -14.97 -26.52 -83.29
C ARG A 816 -16.34 -26.92 -83.86
N PRO A 817 -16.83 -26.22 -84.89
CA PRO A 817 -18.14 -26.47 -85.48
C PRO A 817 -18.09 -27.73 -86.34
N CYS A 818 -18.99 -28.69 -86.11
CA CYS A 818 -19.40 -29.63 -87.14
C CYS A 818 -20.27 -28.86 -88.14
N VAL A 819 -19.72 -28.55 -89.30
CA VAL A 819 -20.49 -28.29 -90.51
C VAL A 819 -20.71 -29.65 -91.16
N THR A 820 -21.94 -30.13 -91.15
CA THR A 820 -22.43 -31.22 -92.00
C THR A 820 -22.55 -30.73 -93.45
N PRO A 821 -22.19 -31.54 -94.46
CA PRO A 821 -22.58 -31.27 -95.84
C PRO A 821 -23.84 -32.08 -96.22
N VAL A 822 -24.74 -31.38 -96.94
CA VAL A 822 -26.08 -31.75 -97.44
C VAL A 822 -27.20 -31.67 -96.41
#